data_AF-A0A9D6N4J1-F1
#
_entry.id   AF-A0A9D6N4J1-F1
#
_cell.length_a   1.000
_cell.length_b   1.000
_cell.length_c   1.000
_cell.angle_alpha   90.00
_cell.angle_beta   90.00
_cell.angle_gamma   90.00
#
_symmetry.space_group_name_H-M   'P 1'
#
loop_
_entity.id
_entity.type
_entity.pdbx_description
1 polymer ?
#
loop_
_entity_poly.entity_id
_entity_poly.type
_entity_poly.pdbx_seq_one_letter_code
_entity_poly.pdbx_strand_id
1 'polypeptide(L)'
;MSLLVDLITSAHPATRNRSLDSACASWDLPTLLAETCALDAFRRNAENLYERVRSQMFLYAIHRFHLPPRLSGARADRSGGPALIPFRGYEQLLQRRFEEAIDTFLAIQNREGPSDTISSALAAAYHRLAFQTLADQVRRSVRGVRGNQWMFRMGHPADQPLRLRSELLTRDAEGSFPILREQTPVRMDLSHSAWSDIFFLGMDFPEGARVLNVSIDLGVHGRDAAPRPPVSAWLRVIEEPVLRLTSVDLGCTADVVSLADVFNFAQDHLGLLKAAVIASGIVPPGVEGSGRRLSDLLARMAGPGLGLELVSHVNGIPKGSRLAVSTNLLGCLIAVCMRATSQAAALTGDLDEAERRLVLARALLGEWLGGSGGGWQDSGGIWPGMKLITGVEAQPGDAEFGVSRGRLLPHHVLLTTEDCSEDTRRKLEESLVLVHGGMAQNVGTILEMVTEKYLLRSESEWQARARALEVLGRVLGALREGDVPALGRATSENFAGPIQAIIPWATNAYTESLIASAREAFGKDFWGFWMLGGMSGGGMGFMFAPHRKQEAQTKLLSIMTETKRRLQRALPFAMDPVVYDFAVNQRGTQADLLEGVEALMPAHYYSLIAPTLIRQERHRLPRSRRVDLDRFGAAARSRPELRGMVQSLFDALLPRSATDQDRSQSLARLLEANGFDRAQHDQIASDLKEGRIGLAQNRLRADTVIEDARAEDLVDARAWDGRETESAPDAKRFHELGVRSLLRGEVAVVTLAAGAGSRWTQGAGVCKALHPFSKWEARHRTFIEAHLAKSRKTSRAFGAAVPHIFTTSYLTHEPIQEFLEDVDHYKYEGPLSLSPGQSVGLRMIPTERDLRFAWEEMPQQRLDEQQQKMGESLRNALIQWARSSGEAADYTDNLPLQCLHPVGHWYEVPNLFRNGVLLRILQERPELQYLLLHNVDTLGANLDPTLLGHHIESGRMLTFEVIRRRMEDRGGGLARINGRARLIEGLALPREEDEFQLSCYNTMTTWIHLDSLLRLFGLQREDLANTDHVIAAIRAVAARLPTYITLKDVKKRWGHGQEDVFPVTQFEKLWSDLTALPEAACGYALVSRERGQQLKDIAQLDGWRRDGSADYVGGLCDWSD
;
A
#
# COMPACT_ATOMS: atom_id res chain seq x y z
N MET A 1 35.52 -11.57 -20.45
CA MET A 1 34.92 -10.49 -19.63
C MET A 1 33.42 -10.67 -19.70
N SER A 2 32.72 -10.58 -18.57
CA SER A 2 31.25 -10.59 -18.56
C SER A 2 30.75 -9.32 -19.23
N LEU A 3 29.80 -9.45 -20.17
CA LEU A 3 29.21 -8.27 -20.81
C LEU A 3 28.41 -7.46 -19.79
N LEU A 4 27.69 -8.13 -18.88
CA LEU A 4 26.87 -7.44 -17.89
C LEU A 4 27.70 -6.64 -16.89
N VAL A 5 28.88 -7.12 -16.48
CA VAL A 5 29.80 -6.35 -15.65
C VAL A 5 30.29 -5.09 -16.37
N ASP A 6 30.58 -5.17 -17.68
CA ASP A 6 30.96 -3.99 -18.49
C ASP A 6 29.83 -2.95 -18.56
N LEU A 7 28.57 -3.37 -18.69
CA LEU A 7 27.42 -2.45 -18.62
C LEU A 7 27.34 -1.69 -17.29
N ILE A 8 27.88 -2.26 -16.21
CA ILE A 8 27.85 -1.67 -14.87
C ILE A 8 29.02 -0.72 -14.65
N THR A 9 30.24 -1.14 -14.97
CA THR A 9 31.49 -0.42 -14.64
C THR A 9 31.95 0.57 -15.71
N SER A 10 31.42 0.46 -16.94
CA SER A 10 31.86 1.32 -18.04
C SER A 10 31.61 2.81 -17.76
N ALA A 11 32.63 3.63 -17.96
CA ALA A 11 32.52 5.08 -17.91
C ALA A 11 31.82 5.67 -19.16
N HIS A 12 31.72 4.91 -20.25
CA HIS A 12 31.12 5.37 -21.50
C HIS A 12 29.59 5.32 -21.43
N PRO A 13 28.87 6.45 -21.55
CA PRO A 13 27.42 6.48 -21.41
C PRO A 13 26.67 5.57 -22.39
N ALA A 14 27.18 5.37 -23.61
CA ALA A 14 26.57 4.49 -24.61
C ALA A 14 26.54 3.01 -24.17
N THR A 15 27.60 2.55 -23.50
CA THR A 15 27.67 1.20 -22.93
C THR A 15 26.89 1.15 -21.62
N ARG A 16 27.17 2.08 -20.69
CA ARG A 16 26.58 2.11 -19.35
C ARG A 16 25.07 2.21 -19.35
N ASN A 17 24.49 2.97 -20.27
CA ASN A 17 23.05 3.21 -20.33
C ASN A 17 22.30 2.22 -21.23
N ARG A 18 22.98 1.20 -21.78
CA ARG A 18 22.29 0.12 -22.48
C ARG A 18 21.40 -0.64 -21.49
N SER A 19 20.16 -0.90 -21.87
CA SER A 19 19.20 -1.64 -21.05
C SER A 19 19.63 -3.09 -20.84
N LEU A 20 19.28 -3.66 -19.70
CA LEU A 20 19.43 -5.10 -19.49
C LEU A 20 18.63 -5.92 -20.51
N ASP A 21 17.39 -5.53 -20.81
CA ASP A 21 16.51 -6.26 -21.73
C ASP A 21 17.15 -6.44 -23.12
N SER A 22 17.68 -5.37 -23.72
CA SER A 22 18.38 -5.43 -25.01
C SER A 22 19.73 -6.17 -24.97
N ALA A 23 20.34 -6.33 -23.78
CA ALA A 23 21.53 -7.14 -23.62
C ALA A 23 21.18 -8.64 -23.60
N CYS A 24 20.11 -9.00 -22.87
CA CYS A 24 19.69 -10.39 -22.68
C CYS A 24 18.81 -10.95 -23.81
N ALA A 25 18.22 -10.10 -24.66
CA ALA A 25 17.21 -10.49 -25.65
C ALA A 25 17.60 -11.70 -26.51
N SER A 26 18.84 -11.74 -27.03
CA SER A 26 19.31 -12.79 -27.94
C SER A 26 20.06 -13.94 -27.25
N TRP A 27 20.21 -13.90 -25.93
CA TRP A 27 21.00 -14.90 -25.21
C TRP A 27 20.21 -16.18 -24.97
N ASP A 28 20.91 -17.32 -25.03
CA ASP A 28 20.37 -18.62 -24.68
C ASP A 28 20.50 -18.89 -23.17
N LEU A 29 19.94 -20.01 -22.72
CA LEU A 29 19.96 -20.39 -21.30
C LEU A 29 21.39 -20.54 -20.73
N PRO A 30 22.33 -21.24 -21.38
CA PRO A 30 23.72 -21.33 -20.90
C PRO A 30 24.41 -19.97 -20.75
N THR A 31 24.25 -19.06 -21.72
CA THR A 31 24.86 -17.72 -21.67
C THR A 31 24.31 -16.91 -20.50
N LEU A 32 23.00 -16.92 -20.28
CA LEU A 32 22.39 -16.22 -19.14
C LEU A 32 22.89 -16.76 -17.80
N LEU A 33 22.99 -18.08 -17.65
CA LEU A 33 23.50 -18.69 -16.42
C LEU A 33 24.97 -18.32 -16.18
N ALA A 34 25.81 -18.34 -17.21
CA ALA A 34 27.21 -17.92 -17.10
C ALA A 34 27.34 -16.45 -16.67
N GLU A 35 26.55 -15.55 -17.26
CA GLU A 35 26.54 -14.13 -16.91
C GLU A 35 25.99 -13.88 -15.49
N THR A 36 24.97 -14.62 -15.05
CA THR A 36 24.49 -14.54 -13.65
C THR A 36 25.55 -14.98 -12.65
N CYS A 37 26.32 -16.03 -12.95
CA CYS A 37 27.43 -16.48 -12.11
C CYS A 37 28.52 -15.40 -12.00
N ALA A 38 28.89 -14.77 -13.13
CA ALA A 38 29.87 -13.69 -13.15
C ALA A 38 29.38 -12.44 -12.36
N LEU A 39 28.11 -12.08 -12.49
CA LEU A 39 27.50 -10.99 -11.72
C LEU A 39 27.43 -11.28 -10.22
N ASP A 40 27.08 -12.50 -9.81
CA ASP A 40 27.04 -12.87 -8.38
C ASP A 40 28.44 -12.79 -7.76
N ALA A 41 29.47 -13.26 -8.47
CA ALA A 41 30.86 -13.12 -8.04
C ALA A 41 31.30 -11.65 -7.96
N PHE A 42 30.91 -10.82 -8.92
CA PHE A 42 31.25 -9.40 -8.95
C PHE A 42 30.61 -8.64 -7.78
N ARG A 43 29.30 -8.80 -7.51
CA ARG A 43 28.62 -8.07 -6.42
C ARG A 43 29.22 -8.33 -5.03
N ARG A 44 29.81 -9.50 -4.80
CA ARG A 44 30.41 -9.87 -3.50
C ARG A 44 31.70 -9.10 -3.23
N ASN A 45 32.37 -8.65 -4.28
CA ASN A 45 33.67 -7.99 -4.20
C ASN A 45 33.62 -6.48 -4.51
N ALA A 46 32.57 -6.00 -5.20
CA ALA A 46 32.44 -4.59 -5.57
C ALA A 46 32.30 -3.68 -4.34
N GLU A 47 33.20 -2.73 -4.15
CA GLU A 47 33.15 -1.75 -3.05
C GLU A 47 32.18 -0.59 -3.33
N ASN A 48 31.98 -0.24 -4.60
CA ASN A 48 31.09 0.82 -5.02
C ASN A 48 29.61 0.42 -4.83
N LEU A 49 28.81 1.32 -4.26
CA LEU A 49 27.40 1.08 -3.98
C LEU A 49 26.61 0.82 -5.25
N TYR A 50 26.77 1.67 -6.27
CA TYR A 50 25.99 1.58 -7.51
C TYR A 50 26.29 0.28 -8.22
N GLU A 51 27.57 -0.08 -8.34
CA GLU A 51 28.00 -1.32 -8.97
C GLU A 51 27.38 -2.54 -8.28
N ARG A 52 27.43 -2.57 -6.94
CA ARG A 52 26.87 -3.66 -6.13
C ARG A 52 25.35 -3.77 -6.29
N VAL A 53 24.63 -2.66 -6.12
CA VAL A 53 23.17 -2.63 -6.18
C VAL A 53 22.65 -2.92 -7.59
N ARG A 54 23.30 -2.38 -8.62
CA ARG A 54 22.93 -2.65 -10.01
C ARG A 54 23.16 -4.11 -10.39
N SER A 55 24.23 -4.72 -9.90
CA SER A 55 24.48 -6.15 -10.08
C SER A 55 23.37 -7.00 -9.44
N GLN A 56 22.97 -6.67 -8.21
CA GLN A 56 21.87 -7.36 -7.51
C GLN A 56 20.54 -7.20 -8.27
N MET A 57 20.26 -6.00 -8.82
CA MET A 57 19.05 -5.77 -9.62
C MET A 57 19.07 -6.47 -10.98
N PHE A 58 20.23 -6.55 -11.64
CA PHE A 58 20.37 -7.36 -12.85
C PHE A 58 20.11 -8.84 -12.56
N LEU A 59 20.67 -9.37 -11.48
CA LEU A 59 20.41 -10.76 -11.05
C LEU A 59 18.93 -10.99 -10.79
N TYR A 60 18.26 -10.10 -10.05
CA TYR A 60 16.83 -10.16 -9.84
C TYR A 60 16.04 -10.19 -11.16
N ALA A 61 16.30 -9.25 -12.08
CA ALA A 61 15.55 -9.14 -13.32
C ALA A 61 15.79 -10.34 -14.26
N ILE A 62 17.02 -10.85 -14.33
CA ILE A 62 17.33 -12.06 -15.10
C ILE A 62 16.57 -13.26 -14.55
N HIS A 63 16.59 -13.46 -13.23
CA HIS A 63 15.86 -14.55 -12.59
C HIS A 63 14.33 -14.42 -12.70
N ARG A 64 13.78 -13.20 -12.70
CA ARG A 64 12.33 -12.98 -12.73
C ARG A 64 11.73 -12.94 -14.13
N PHE A 65 12.45 -12.43 -15.13
CA PHE A 65 11.90 -12.10 -16.45
C PHE A 65 12.61 -12.78 -17.62
N HIS A 66 13.93 -12.99 -17.56
CA HIS A 66 14.69 -13.51 -18.72
C HIS A 66 14.90 -15.02 -18.70
N LEU A 67 15.10 -15.62 -17.52
CA LEU A 67 15.26 -17.07 -17.37
C LEU A 67 13.93 -17.84 -17.53
N PRO A 68 12.79 -17.46 -16.92
CA PRO A 68 11.57 -18.27 -16.96
C PRO A 68 11.08 -18.67 -18.37
N PRO A 69 11.07 -17.77 -19.39
CA PRO A 69 10.66 -18.14 -20.74
C PRO A 69 11.58 -19.20 -21.40
N ARG A 70 12.85 -19.26 -20.98
CA ARG A 70 13.86 -20.21 -21.51
C ARG A 70 13.88 -21.54 -20.74
N LEU A 71 13.36 -21.54 -19.52
CA LEU A 71 13.23 -22.75 -18.69
C LEU A 71 12.03 -23.60 -19.13
N SER A 72 10.95 -22.94 -19.58
CA SER A 72 9.68 -23.57 -19.99
C SER A 72 9.78 -24.50 -21.21
N GLY A 73 10.90 -24.47 -21.95
CA GLY A 73 11.18 -25.35 -23.10
C GLY A 73 12.40 -26.26 -22.95
N ALA A 74 13.13 -26.19 -21.83
CA ALA A 74 14.32 -27.01 -21.61
C ALA A 74 13.95 -28.45 -21.21
N ARG A 75 14.73 -29.44 -21.69
CA ARG A 75 14.60 -30.87 -21.32
C ARG A 75 14.46 -31.11 -19.81
N ALA A 76 14.97 -30.21 -18.97
CA ALA A 76 14.91 -30.29 -17.50
C ALA A 76 13.47 -30.42 -16.94
N ASP A 77 12.46 -29.79 -17.58
CA ASP A 77 11.06 -29.88 -17.13
C ASP A 77 10.33 -31.14 -17.63
N ARG A 78 10.98 -31.93 -18.53
CA ARG A 78 10.46 -33.19 -19.08
C ARG A 78 11.19 -34.43 -18.54
N SER A 79 12.38 -34.30 -17.95
CA SER A 79 13.21 -35.43 -17.49
C SER A 79 13.72 -35.33 -16.04
N GLY A 80 13.49 -34.22 -15.33
CA GLY A 80 13.81 -34.05 -13.90
C GLY A 80 12.52 -33.89 -13.07
N GLY A 81 12.52 -34.40 -11.83
CA GLY A 81 11.39 -34.22 -10.91
C GLY A 81 11.09 -32.74 -10.61
N PRO A 82 9.93 -32.42 -10.00
CA PRO A 82 9.58 -31.04 -9.69
C PRO A 82 10.62 -30.41 -8.76
N ALA A 83 11.17 -29.26 -9.15
CA ALA A 83 12.06 -28.49 -8.28
C ALA A 83 11.25 -27.80 -7.18
N LEU A 84 11.69 -27.95 -5.93
CA LEU A 84 11.06 -27.39 -4.74
C LEU A 84 11.87 -26.22 -4.18
N ILE A 85 11.20 -25.29 -3.48
CA ILE A 85 11.89 -24.20 -2.78
C ILE A 85 12.42 -24.77 -1.44
N PRO A 86 13.74 -24.75 -1.16
CA PRO A 86 14.25 -25.27 0.09
C PRO A 86 13.78 -24.40 1.27
N PHE A 87 13.04 -25.00 2.22
CA PHE A 87 12.47 -24.28 3.36
C PHE A 87 13.52 -23.49 4.16
N ARG A 88 14.71 -24.05 4.37
CA ARG A 88 15.84 -23.35 5.03
C ARG A 88 16.20 -22.02 4.35
N GLY A 89 16.17 -21.98 3.01
CA GLY A 89 16.43 -20.75 2.26
C GLY A 89 15.30 -19.72 2.45
N TYR A 90 14.05 -20.18 2.53
CA TYR A 90 12.91 -19.34 2.87
C TYR A 90 13.02 -18.77 4.30
N GLU A 91 13.39 -19.57 5.29
CA GLU A 91 13.63 -19.10 6.67
C GLU A 91 14.72 -18.03 6.74
N GLN A 92 15.85 -18.25 6.04
CA GLN A 92 16.91 -17.26 5.93
C GLN A 92 16.40 -15.95 5.31
N LEU A 93 15.58 -16.04 4.26
CA LEU A 93 14.95 -14.88 3.63
C LEU A 93 13.99 -14.13 4.57
N LEU A 94 13.18 -14.84 5.37
CA LEU A 94 12.33 -14.24 6.39
C LEU A 94 13.15 -13.53 7.47
N GLN A 95 14.30 -14.10 7.86
CA GLN A 95 15.18 -13.57 8.90
C GLN A 95 16.12 -12.47 8.39
N ARG A 96 15.95 -11.99 7.14
CA ARG A 96 16.81 -11.01 6.46
C ARG A 96 18.26 -11.46 6.28
N ARG A 97 18.52 -12.77 6.28
CA ARG A 97 19.82 -13.39 5.95
C ARG A 97 19.89 -13.67 4.45
N PHE A 98 19.72 -12.61 3.65
CA PHE A 98 19.50 -12.76 2.20
C PHE A 98 20.68 -13.39 1.46
N GLU A 99 21.92 -13.10 1.86
CA GLU A 99 23.10 -13.71 1.24
C GLU A 99 23.14 -15.22 1.47
N GLU A 100 22.86 -15.68 2.70
CA GLU A 100 22.77 -17.12 3.00
C GLU A 100 21.61 -17.80 2.26
N ALA A 101 20.48 -17.10 2.10
CA ALA A 101 19.34 -17.58 1.32
C ALA A 101 19.73 -17.78 -0.15
N ILE A 102 20.43 -16.79 -0.75
CA ILE A 102 20.95 -16.87 -2.12
C ILE A 102 21.90 -18.08 -2.26
N ASP A 103 22.84 -18.25 -1.33
CA ASP A 103 23.77 -19.39 -1.34
C ASP A 103 23.03 -20.73 -1.29
N THR A 104 21.99 -20.82 -0.46
CA THR A 104 21.14 -22.01 -0.34
C THR A 104 20.40 -22.29 -1.65
N PHE A 105 19.80 -21.28 -2.29
CA PHE A 105 19.09 -21.45 -3.55
C PHE A 105 20.03 -21.78 -4.72
N LEU A 106 21.19 -21.13 -4.81
CA LEU A 106 22.21 -21.42 -5.82
C LEU A 106 22.78 -22.84 -5.66
N ALA A 107 22.95 -23.33 -4.42
CA ALA A 107 23.39 -24.70 -4.17
C ALA A 107 22.39 -25.73 -4.73
N ILE A 108 21.08 -25.50 -4.56
CA ILE A 108 20.03 -26.34 -5.17
C ILE A 108 20.07 -26.24 -6.69
N GLN A 109 20.13 -25.03 -7.24
CA GLN A 109 20.22 -24.82 -8.70
C GLN A 109 21.43 -25.56 -9.31
N ASN A 110 22.58 -25.53 -8.64
CA ASN A 110 23.79 -26.20 -9.11
C ASN A 110 23.70 -27.73 -9.02
N ARG A 111 22.94 -28.25 -8.05
CA ARG A 111 22.76 -29.68 -7.82
C ARG A 111 21.70 -30.30 -8.73
N GLU A 112 20.56 -29.63 -8.88
CA GLU A 112 19.35 -30.16 -9.52
C GLU A 112 19.08 -29.53 -10.90
N GLY A 113 19.79 -28.47 -11.23
CA GLY A 113 19.56 -27.66 -12.42
C GLY A 113 18.65 -26.45 -12.16
N PRO A 114 18.59 -25.50 -13.12
CA PRO A 114 17.73 -24.32 -13.01
C PRO A 114 16.26 -24.68 -13.23
N SER A 115 15.39 -24.02 -12.47
CA SER A 115 13.93 -24.18 -12.56
C SER A 115 13.24 -22.83 -12.31
N ASP A 116 12.02 -22.68 -12.81
CA ASP A 116 11.22 -21.46 -12.58
C ASP A 116 10.99 -21.24 -11.08
N THR A 117 10.73 -22.32 -10.35
CA THR A 117 10.58 -22.33 -8.88
C THR A 117 11.78 -21.73 -8.17
N ILE A 118 13.00 -22.25 -8.41
CA ILE A 118 14.22 -21.74 -7.76
C ILE A 118 14.58 -20.34 -8.25
N SER A 119 14.36 -20.06 -9.54
CA SER A 119 14.58 -18.73 -10.11
C SER A 119 13.69 -17.67 -9.43
N SER A 120 12.44 -18.00 -9.11
CA SER A 120 11.56 -17.10 -8.35
C SER A 120 12.08 -16.80 -6.93
N ALA A 121 12.67 -17.80 -6.25
CA ALA A 121 13.26 -17.64 -4.93
C ALA A 121 14.54 -16.78 -4.96
N LEU A 122 15.41 -17.01 -5.95
CA LEU A 122 16.60 -16.19 -6.21
C LEU A 122 16.22 -14.74 -6.51
N ALA A 123 15.22 -14.52 -7.39
CA ALA A 123 14.71 -13.20 -7.69
C ALA A 123 14.26 -12.46 -6.42
N ALA A 124 13.43 -13.10 -5.59
CA ALA A 124 12.96 -12.51 -4.34
C ALA A 124 14.12 -12.15 -3.38
N ALA A 125 15.14 -13.01 -3.28
CA ALA A 125 16.28 -12.79 -2.41
C ALA A 125 17.19 -11.65 -2.89
N TYR A 126 17.52 -11.61 -4.19
CA TYR A 126 18.32 -10.53 -4.78
C TYR A 126 17.61 -9.17 -4.71
N HIS A 127 16.30 -9.13 -4.97
CA HIS A 127 15.51 -7.90 -4.85
C HIS A 127 15.59 -7.33 -3.42
N ARG A 128 15.36 -8.17 -2.40
CA ARG A 128 15.42 -7.76 -1.00
C ARG A 128 16.83 -7.34 -0.55
N LEU A 129 17.86 -8.06 -1.02
CA LEU A 129 19.25 -7.72 -0.73
C LEU A 129 19.64 -6.35 -1.31
N ALA A 130 19.18 -6.03 -2.52
CA ALA A 130 19.44 -4.73 -3.13
C ALA A 130 18.85 -3.56 -2.32
N PHE A 131 17.58 -3.65 -1.92
CA PHE A 131 16.96 -2.61 -1.10
C PHE A 131 17.54 -2.53 0.32
N GLN A 132 17.99 -3.65 0.90
CA GLN A 132 18.75 -3.62 2.16
C GLN A 132 20.09 -2.89 1.98
N THR A 133 20.82 -3.20 0.91
CA THR A 133 22.11 -2.57 0.60
C THR A 133 21.95 -1.05 0.45
N LEU A 134 20.88 -0.61 -0.23
CA LEU A 134 20.51 0.81 -0.35
C LEU A 134 20.22 1.46 1.00
N ALA A 135 19.37 0.84 1.81
CA ALA A 135 19.00 1.36 3.13
C ALA A 135 20.20 1.50 4.06
N ASP A 136 21.09 0.51 4.08
CA ASP A 136 22.29 0.52 4.92
C ASP A 136 23.27 1.62 4.50
N GLN A 137 23.37 1.92 3.21
CA GLN A 137 24.22 3.00 2.74
C GLN A 137 23.67 4.38 3.12
N VAL A 138 22.36 4.61 2.99
CA VAL A 138 21.75 5.88 3.41
C VAL A 138 21.99 6.11 4.92
N ARG A 139 21.85 5.08 5.75
CA ARG A 139 22.15 5.16 7.19
C ARG A 139 23.60 5.54 7.48
N ARG A 140 24.55 4.95 6.75
CA ARG A 140 25.97 5.28 6.88
C ARG A 140 26.22 6.75 6.52
N SER A 141 25.68 7.21 5.39
CA SER A 141 25.78 8.60 4.95
C SER A 141 25.20 9.60 5.98
N VAL A 142 23.98 9.36 6.47
CA VAL A 142 23.32 10.23 7.47
C VAL A 142 24.11 10.31 8.78
N ARG A 143 24.68 9.19 9.25
CA ARG A 143 25.57 9.15 10.43
C ARG A 143 26.87 9.92 10.20
N GLY A 144 27.37 9.95 8.97
CA GLY A 144 28.60 10.64 8.57
C GLY A 144 28.48 12.17 8.52
N VAL A 145 27.27 12.72 8.37
CA VAL A 145 27.04 14.17 8.26
C VAL A 145 27.61 14.92 9.46
N ARG A 146 28.43 15.95 9.17
CA ARG A 146 28.99 16.86 10.19
C ARG A 146 27.85 17.54 10.95
N GLY A 147 27.87 17.50 12.28
CA GLY A 147 26.78 17.97 13.15
C GLY A 147 25.86 16.87 13.69
N ASN A 148 25.88 15.67 13.10
CA ASN A 148 25.13 14.51 13.61
C ASN A 148 26.00 13.51 14.39
N GLN A 149 27.30 13.44 14.11
CA GLN A 149 28.22 12.41 14.62
C GLN A 149 28.23 12.26 16.16
N TRP A 150 28.11 13.38 16.89
CA TRP A 150 28.12 13.36 18.36
C TRP A 150 26.91 12.61 18.94
N MET A 151 25.75 12.66 18.26
CA MET A 151 24.51 12.05 18.73
C MET A 151 24.61 10.52 18.82
N PHE A 152 25.44 9.92 17.97
CA PHE A 152 25.65 8.46 17.92
C PHE A 152 26.76 7.97 18.85
N ARG A 153 27.57 8.88 19.42
CA ARG A 153 28.69 8.55 20.33
C ARG A 153 28.32 8.71 21.80
N MET A 154 27.28 9.47 22.11
CA MET A 154 26.87 9.77 23.47
C MET A 154 26.27 8.54 24.16
N GLY A 155 26.91 8.00 25.19
CA GLY A 155 26.42 6.83 25.93
C GLY A 155 25.80 7.15 27.31
N HIS A 156 25.92 8.39 27.80
CA HIS A 156 25.48 8.76 29.14
C HIS A 156 24.86 10.16 29.20
N PRO A 157 23.77 10.40 29.95
CA PRO A 157 23.14 11.73 30.07
C PRO A 157 24.07 12.86 30.52
N ALA A 158 25.12 12.54 31.29
CA ALA A 158 26.11 13.53 31.74
C ALA A 158 26.91 14.16 30.59
N ASP A 159 27.02 13.45 29.46
CA ASP A 159 27.78 13.90 28.29
C ASP A 159 26.94 14.80 27.37
N GLN A 160 25.68 15.10 27.73
CA GLN A 160 24.74 15.88 26.92
C GLN A 160 25.33 17.28 26.66
N PRO A 161 25.74 17.61 25.43
CA PRO A 161 26.33 18.93 25.15
C PRO A 161 25.27 20.04 25.06
N LEU A 162 24.00 19.70 24.80
CA LEU A 162 22.96 20.69 24.56
C LEU A 162 22.48 21.37 25.85
N ARG A 163 22.17 22.67 25.77
CA ARG A 163 21.55 23.47 26.83
C ARG A 163 20.42 24.29 26.24
N LEU A 164 19.34 24.48 26.98
CA LEU A 164 18.28 25.40 26.56
C LEU A 164 18.78 26.84 26.63
N ARG A 165 18.33 27.65 25.67
CA ARG A 165 18.55 29.10 25.70
C ARG A 165 17.92 29.73 26.94
N SER A 166 18.63 30.68 27.55
CA SER A 166 18.22 31.39 28.77
C SER A 166 16.87 32.08 28.64
N GLU A 167 16.56 32.53 27.43
CA GLU A 167 15.30 33.18 27.06
C GLU A 167 14.12 32.26 27.34
N LEU A 168 14.25 30.95 27.10
CA LEU A 168 13.19 29.95 27.38
C LEU A 168 13.09 29.57 28.85
N LEU A 169 14.09 29.91 29.66
CA LEU A 169 14.15 29.65 31.11
C LEU A 169 13.70 30.87 31.93
N THR A 170 13.50 32.02 31.28
CA THR A 170 13.10 33.26 31.94
C THR A 170 11.60 33.28 32.10
N ARG A 171 11.11 33.31 33.34
CA ARG A 171 9.68 33.38 33.65
C ARG A 171 9.19 34.82 33.62
N ASP A 172 7.95 35.01 33.19
CA ASP A 172 7.27 36.30 33.35
C ASP A 172 6.85 36.56 34.81
N ALA A 173 6.30 37.75 35.07
CA ALA A 173 5.86 38.18 36.41
C ALA A 173 4.78 37.27 37.02
N GLU A 174 4.01 36.56 36.19
CA GLU A 174 2.95 35.65 36.59
C GLU A 174 3.48 34.23 36.87
N GLY A 175 4.73 33.95 36.45
CA GLY A 175 5.47 32.73 36.71
C GLY A 175 5.45 31.73 35.55
N SER A 176 5.00 32.13 34.36
CA SER A 176 4.91 31.30 33.17
C SER A 176 6.17 31.38 32.32
N PHE A 177 6.54 30.27 31.68
CA PHE A 177 7.61 30.23 30.67
C PHE A 177 7.09 30.71 29.31
N PRO A 178 7.93 31.34 28.48
CA PRO A 178 7.57 31.70 27.12
C PRO A 178 7.44 30.46 26.24
N ILE A 179 6.77 30.62 25.09
CA ILE A 179 6.54 29.54 24.14
C ILE A 179 7.25 29.89 22.83
N LEU A 180 8.18 29.03 22.40
CA LEU A 180 8.79 29.14 21.08
C LEU A 180 7.86 28.49 20.07
N ARG A 181 7.49 29.21 19.01
CA ARG A 181 6.67 28.70 17.91
C ARG A 181 7.47 28.71 16.63
N GLU A 182 7.51 27.58 15.92
CA GLU A 182 8.01 27.49 14.55
C GLU A 182 6.82 27.28 13.60
N GLN A 183 6.85 27.95 12.45
CA GLN A 183 5.87 27.80 11.38
C GLN A 183 6.59 27.50 10.07
N THR A 184 6.08 26.53 9.32
CA THR A 184 6.74 26.06 8.10
C THR A 184 5.71 25.95 6.96
N PRO A 185 5.98 26.53 5.78
CA PRO A 185 5.16 26.30 4.59
C PRO A 185 5.33 24.86 4.10
N VAL A 186 4.47 24.42 3.20
CA VAL A 186 4.63 23.10 2.54
C VAL A 186 5.22 23.24 1.15
N ARG A 187 5.72 22.14 0.61
CA ARG A 187 6.30 22.11 -0.74
C ARG A 187 5.26 21.77 -1.80
N MET A 188 5.34 22.46 -2.93
CA MET A 188 4.59 22.22 -4.16
C MET A 188 5.59 22.12 -5.33
N ASP A 189 5.66 20.99 -6.03
CA ASP A 189 6.75 20.65 -6.97
C ASP A 189 6.38 20.77 -8.46
N LEU A 190 6.71 21.88 -9.13
CA LEU A 190 6.37 22.09 -10.55
C LEU A 190 6.96 21.00 -11.46
N SER A 191 8.10 20.43 -11.06
CA SER A 191 8.65 19.23 -11.67
C SER A 191 9.56 18.52 -10.67
N HIS A 192 9.25 17.26 -10.39
CA HIS A 192 10.13 16.32 -9.70
C HIS A 192 11.11 15.59 -10.66
N SER A 193 11.10 15.93 -11.95
CA SER A 193 11.90 15.33 -13.04
C SER A 193 11.97 13.79 -12.96
N ALA A 194 10.80 13.15 -12.97
CA ALA A 194 10.69 11.69 -12.82
C ALA A 194 11.36 11.13 -11.55
N TRP A 195 10.97 11.65 -10.37
CA TRP A 195 11.46 11.24 -9.05
C TRP A 195 12.99 11.23 -8.94
N SER A 196 13.65 12.18 -9.59
CA SER A 196 15.12 12.24 -9.62
C SER A 196 15.77 12.54 -8.27
N ASP A 197 14.95 12.90 -7.27
CA ASP A 197 15.32 13.20 -5.89
C ASP A 197 15.38 11.98 -4.95
N ILE A 198 14.98 10.78 -5.42
CA ILE A 198 15.22 9.54 -4.67
C ILE A 198 16.72 9.45 -4.38
N PHE A 199 17.11 9.31 -3.10
CA PHE A 199 18.51 9.48 -2.66
C PHE A 199 19.52 8.75 -3.54
N PHE A 200 19.27 7.47 -3.80
CA PHE A 200 20.16 6.66 -4.61
C PHE A 200 20.26 7.14 -6.06
N LEU A 201 19.15 7.58 -6.66
CA LEU A 201 19.16 8.14 -8.02
C LEU A 201 19.99 9.42 -8.06
N GLY A 202 19.82 10.29 -7.06
CA GLY A 202 20.62 11.51 -6.90
C GLY A 202 22.11 11.24 -6.65
N MET A 203 22.42 10.14 -5.97
CA MET A 203 23.79 9.72 -5.69
C MET A 203 24.47 8.98 -6.85
N ASP A 204 23.72 8.43 -7.81
CA ASP A 204 24.30 7.78 -9.00
C ASP A 204 24.31 8.70 -10.24
N PHE A 205 23.30 9.54 -10.40
CA PHE A 205 23.18 10.47 -11.53
C PHE A 205 22.94 11.92 -11.04
N PRO A 206 23.90 12.49 -10.28
CA PRO A 206 23.75 13.82 -9.68
C PRO A 206 23.47 14.91 -10.71
N GLU A 207 24.03 14.80 -11.92
CA GLU A 207 23.83 15.76 -13.01
C GLU A 207 22.39 15.78 -13.56
N GLY A 208 21.66 14.65 -13.44
CA GLY A 208 20.26 14.54 -13.82
C GLY A 208 19.28 14.65 -12.66
N ALA A 209 19.77 14.73 -11.42
CA ALA A 209 18.93 14.90 -10.23
C ALA A 209 18.57 16.38 -10.07
N ARG A 210 17.40 16.77 -10.58
CA ARG A 210 16.97 18.18 -10.63
C ARG A 210 15.48 18.29 -10.36
N VAL A 211 15.10 19.09 -9.37
CA VAL A 211 13.71 19.29 -8.97
C VAL A 211 13.40 20.77 -8.82
N LEU A 212 12.23 21.20 -9.26
CA LEU A 212 11.73 22.56 -9.11
C LEU A 212 10.59 22.59 -8.09
N ASN A 213 10.84 23.22 -6.94
CA ASN A 213 9.90 23.31 -5.82
C ASN A 213 9.51 24.75 -5.52
N VAL A 214 8.30 24.93 -4.97
CA VAL A 214 7.76 26.18 -4.46
C VAL A 214 7.30 25.98 -3.02
N SER A 215 7.71 26.85 -2.09
CA SER A 215 7.12 26.90 -0.75
C SER A 215 5.82 27.68 -0.79
N ILE A 216 4.75 27.08 -0.27
CA ILE A 216 3.42 27.70 -0.27
C ILE A 216 2.76 27.66 1.11
N ASP A 217 2.05 28.75 1.38
CA ASP A 217 1.04 28.85 2.43
C ASP A 217 -0.28 28.34 1.87
N LEU A 218 -1.13 27.75 2.73
CA LEU A 218 -2.36 27.09 2.31
C LEU A 218 -3.56 27.43 3.19
N GLY A 219 -4.72 27.46 2.56
CA GLY A 219 -6.05 27.48 3.19
C GLY A 219 -7.03 26.64 2.38
N VAL A 220 -8.00 26.00 3.04
CA VAL A 220 -9.09 25.31 2.35
C VAL A 220 -10.12 26.35 1.90
N HIS A 221 -10.40 26.36 0.60
CA HIS A 221 -11.29 27.32 -0.02
C HIS A 221 -12.69 27.27 0.60
N GLY A 222 -13.24 28.43 0.94
CA GLY A 222 -14.54 28.56 1.61
C GLY A 222 -14.56 28.21 3.11
N ARG A 223 -13.49 27.59 3.64
CA ARG A 223 -13.32 27.33 5.09
C ARG A 223 -12.42 28.38 5.75
N ASP A 224 -11.25 28.61 5.16
CA ASP A 224 -10.23 29.48 5.72
C ASP A 224 -10.32 30.89 5.12
N ALA A 225 -10.07 31.92 5.93
CA ALA A 225 -10.15 33.32 5.46
C ALA A 225 -8.95 33.73 4.58
N ALA A 226 -7.79 33.12 4.78
CA ALA A 226 -6.57 33.38 4.01
C ALA A 226 -5.59 32.19 4.10
N PRO A 227 -4.71 31.99 3.10
CA PRO A 227 -3.61 31.05 3.18
C PRO A 227 -2.62 31.41 4.30
N ARG A 228 -2.11 30.40 5.01
CA ARG A 228 -1.07 30.55 6.04
C ARG A 228 -0.11 29.35 6.04
N PRO A 229 1.09 29.44 6.66
CA PRO A 229 1.95 28.27 6.83
C PRO A 229 1.17 27.16 7.54
N PRO A 230 0.94 26.01 6.90
CA PRO A 230 -0.02 25.05 7.42
C PRO A 230 0.58 24.14 8.49
N VAL A 231 1.89 24.13 8.65
CA VAL A 231 2.60 23.32 9.65
C VAL A 231 3.10 24.25 10.75
N SER A 232 2.89 23.85 12.01
CA SER A 232 3.40 24.59 13.15
C SER A 232 3.80 23.67 14.31
N ALA A 233 4.83 24.08 15.03
CA ALA A 233 5.31 23.41 16.24
C ALA A 233 5.51 24.43 17.38
N TRP A 234 5.24 24.00 18.61
CA TRP A 234 5.47 24.82 19.81
C TRP A 234 6.33 24.05 20.79
N LEU A 235 7.30 24.73 21.40
CA LEU A 235 8.14 24.20 22.45
C LEU A 235 8.11 25.13 23.67
N ARG A 236 7.87 24.58 24.85
CA ARG A 236 8.03 25.29 26.12
C ARG A 236 8.66 24.43 27.20
N VAL A 237 9.22 25.10 28.21
CA VAL A 237 9.68 24.46 29.45
C VAL A 237 8.48 24.25 30.39
N ILE A 238 8.46 23.12 31.10
CA ILE A 238 7.41 22.77 32.06
C ILE A 238 8.02 22.40 33.42
N GLU A 239 7.18 22.42 34.47
CA GLU A 239 7.60 22.24 35.88
C GLU A 239 7.60 20.78 36.32
N GLU A 240 7.50 19.86 35.37
CA GLU A 240 7.51 18.43 35.55
C GLU A 240 8.69 17.84 34.76
N PRO A 241 9.52 16.93 35.32
CA PRO A 241 10.72 16.41 34.66
C PRO A 241 10.39 15.32 33.63
N VAL A 242 9.51 15.65 32.68
CA VAL A 242 8.99 14.76 31.65
C VAL A 242 9.14 15.40 30.27
N LEU A 243 9.06 14.57 29.23
CA LEU A 243 8.87 15.04 27.86
C LEU A 243 7.40 14.86 27.50
N ARG A 244 6.63 15.94 27.51
CA ARG A 244 5.21 15.96 27.15
C ARG A 244 5.08 16.17 25.64
N LEU A 245 4.61 15.17 24.92
CA LEU A 245 4.40 15.22 23.48
C LEU A 245 2.91 15.35 23.20
N THR A 246 2.53 16.31 22.36
CA THR A 246 1.11 16.52 22.00
C THR A 246 0.96 16.74 20.50
N SER A 247 0.06 15.99 19.87
CA SER A 247 -0.39 16.27 18.51
C SER A 247 -1.85 16.71 18.54
N VAL A 248 -2.08 17.95 18.11
CA VAL A 248 -3.42 18.54 18.06
C VAL A 248 -4.29 17.80 17.05
N ASP A 249 -3.74 17.50 15.88
CA ASP A 249 -4.46 16.86 14.77
C ASP A 249 -4.90 15.43 15.07
N LEU A 250 -4.11 14.74 15.90
CA LEU A 250 -4.36 13.37 16.33
C LEU A 250 -5.08 13.31 17.68
N GLY A 251 -5.42 14.45 18.30
CA GLY A 251 -6.07 14.49 19.61
C GLY A 251 -5.32 13.67 20.67
N CYS A 252 -3.99 13.59 20.57
CA CYS A 252 -3.18 12.66 21.36
C CYS A 252 -2.14 13.42 22.17
N THR A 253 -1.99 13.06 23.44
CA THR A 253 -0.97 13.61 24.35
C THR A 253 -0.37 12.49 25.20
N ALA A 254 0.93 12.53 25.43
CA ALA A 254 1.63 11.55 26.27
C ALA A 254 2.77 12.21 27.05
N ASP A 255 2.86 11.85 28.34
CA ASP A 255 4.00 12.17 29.19
C ASP A 255 5.03 11.05 29.13
N VAL A 256 6.15 11.32 28.48
CA VAL A 256 7.26 10.37 28.36
C VAL A 256 8.20 10.58 29.54
N VAL A 257 8.38 9.53 30.34
CA VAL A 257 9.18 9.57 31.60
C VAL A 257 10.44 8.72 31.55
N SER A 258 10.52 7.76 30.62
CA SER A 258 11.66 6.88 30.44
C SER A 258 12.33 7.08 29.07
N LEU A 259 13.62 6.75 28.96
CA LEU A 259 14.32 6.80 27.67
C LEU A 259 13.73 5.77 26.69
N ALA A 260 13.36 4.58 27.16
CA ALA A 260 12.83 3.52 26.30
C ALA A 260 11.53 3.94 25.59
N ASP A 261 10.65 4.66 26.27
CA ASP A 261 9.37 5.13 25.72
C ASP A 261 9.56 6.17 24.59
N VAL A 262 10.69 6.90 24.58
CA VAL A 262 11.05 7.82 23.47
C VAL A 262 11.34 7.04 22.18
N PHE A 263 11.96 5.86 22.29
CA PHE A 263 12.25 4.99 21.14
C PHE A 263 11.09 4.03 20.81
N ASN A 264 9.98 4.09 21.57
CA ASN A 264 8.80 3.28 21.33
C ASN A 264 7.79 4.01 20.42
N PHE A 265 7.98 3.91 19.10
CA PHE A 265 7.19 4.64 18.10
C PHE A 265 5.73 4.16 17.95
N ALA A 266 5.40 2.93 18.37
CA ALA A 266 4.07 2.33 18.17
C ALA A 266 3.17 2.36 19.42
N GLN A 267 3.70 2.79 20.57
CA GLN A 267 2.93 2.88 21.81
C GLN A 267 1.76 3.86 21.72
N ASP A 268 1.91 4.90 20.89
CA ASP A 268 0.97 6.01 20.74
C ASP A 268 1.07 6.59 19.31
N HIS A 269 0.21 7.55 18.99
CA HIS A 269 0.20 8.20 17.67
C HIS A 269 1.26 9.32 17.52
N LEU A 270 2.22 9.45 18.44
CA LEU A 270 3.18 10.56 18.52
C LEU A 270 4.57 10.19 17.97
N GLY A 271 4.68 9.09 17.22
CA GLY A 271 5.94 8.61 16.64
C GLY A 271 6.73 9.67 15.86
N LEU A 272 6.08 10.58 15.14
CA LEU A 272 6.78 11.65 14.42
C LEU A 272 7.40 12.69 15.37
N LEU A 273 6.75 13.00 16.50
CA LEU A 273 7.32 13.88 17.52
C LEU A 273 8.51 13.20 18.21
N LYS A 274 8.39 11.90 18.50
CA LYS A 274 9.51 11.08 19.03
C LYS A 274 10.70 11.10 18.07
N ALA A 275 10.46 10.91 16.77
CA ALA A 275 11.49 10.99 15.73
C ALA A 275 12.18 12.37 15.71
N ALA A 276 11.42 13.46 15.82
CA ALA A 276 11.97 14.82 15.86
C ALA A 276 12.84 15.07 17.10
N VAL A 277 12.42 14.59 18.28
CA VAL A 277 13.18 14.69 19.53
C VAL A 277 14.50 13.93 19.44
N ILE A 278 14.48 12.75 18.82
CA ILE A 278 15.69 11.94 18.59
C ILE A 278 16.61 12.60 17.56
N ALA A 279 16.07 12.97 16.40
CA ALA A 279 16.83 13.51 15.29
C ALA A 279 17.40 14.92 15.56
N SER A 280 16.75 15.71 16.42
CA SER A 280 17.27 17.01 16.88
C SER A 280 18.39 16.90 17.92
N GLY A 281 18.62 15.72 18.49
CA GLY A 281 19.62 15.47 19.53
C GLY A 281 19.16 15.82 20.95
N ILE A 282 17.88 16.15 21.18
CA ILE A 282 17.36 16.29 22.54
C ILE A 282 17.47 14.94 23.27
N VAL A 283 17.09 13.84 22.62
CA VAL A 283 17.34 12.47 23.12
C VAL A 283 18.17 11.72 22.07
N PRO A 284 19.51 11.83 22.09
CA PRO A 284 20.36 11.26 21.05
C PRO A 284 20.22 9.73 20.91
N PRO A 285 20.34 9.16 19.70
CA PRO A 285 20.28 7.70 19.51
C PRO A 285 21.27 6.91 20.37
N GLY A 286 22.45 7.46 20.68
CA GLY A 286 23.47 6.77 21.47
C GLY A 286 23.05 6.47 22.92
N VAL A 287 22.04 7.16 23.47
CA VAL A 287 21.58 6.89 24.85
C VAL A 287 20.50 5.80 24.93
N GLU A 288 20.04 5.29 23.78
CA GLU A 288 19.12 4.15 23.72
C GLU A 288 19.73 2.94 24.44
N GLY A 289 18.97 2.31 25.34
CA GLY A 289 19.46 1.14 26.09
C GLY A 289 20.46 1.43 27.22
N SER A 290 20.80 2.70 27.51
CA SER A 290 21.74 3.06 28.59
C SER A 290 21.25 2.74 30.02
N GLY A 291 19.97 2.42 30.20
CA GLY A 291 19.35 2.16 31.51
C GLY A 291 19.19 3.41 32.40
N ARG A 292 19.47 4.61 31.89
CA ARG A 292 19.37 5.88 32.63
C ARG A 292 17.97 6.49 32.56
N ARG A 293 17.70 7.46 33.44
CA ARG A 293 16.39 8.15 33.49
C ARG A 293 16.38 9.33 32.52
N LEU A 294 15.24 9.56 31.88
CA LEU A 294 15.04 10.73 31.01
C LEU A 294 15.17 12.04 31.80
N SER A 295 14.71 12.05 33.06
CA SER A 295 14.85 13.20 33.97
C SER A 295 16.30 13.67 34.14
N ASP A 296 17.27 12.75 34.14
CA ASP A 296 18.69 13.08 34.33
C ASP A 296 19.24 13.81 33.11
N LEU A 297 18.74 13.45 31.92
CA LEU A 297 19.08 14.12 30.66
C LEU A 297 18.43 15.51 30.60
N LEU A 298 17.13 15.61 30.91
CA LEU A 298 16.40 16.88 30.92
C LEU A 298 16.99 17.87 31.94
N ALA A 299 17.43 17.36 33.10
CA ALA A 299 18.08 18.17 34.13
C ALA A 299 19.37 18.84 33.63
N ARG A 300 20.10 18.21 32.70
CA ARG A 300 21.28 18.83 32.07
C ARG A 300 20.93 19.94 31.10
N MET A 301 19.77 19.87 30.45
CA MET A 301 19.37 20.81 29.40
C MET A 301 18.57 22.00 29.93
N ALA A 302 17.54 21.73 30.74
CA ALA A 302 16.59 22.71 31.25
C ALA A 302 16.87 23.10 32.71
N GLY A 303 17.41 22.17 33.50
CA GLY A 303 17.63 22.33 34.94
C GLY A 303 16.85 21.29 35.77
N PRO A 304 17.24 21.04 37.04
CA PRO A 304 16.63 20.00 37.86
C PRO A 304 15.12 20.20 38.06
N GLY A 305 14.35 19.12 37.90
CA GLY A 305 12.89 19.14 38.08
C GLY A 305 12.09 19.74 36.92
N LEU A 306 12.77 20.24 35.89
CA LEU A 306 12.12 20.81 34.70
C LEU A 306 12.09 19.80 33.55
N GLY A 307 11.10 19.96 32.68
CA GLY A 307 10.94 19.16 31.46
C GLY A 307 10.56 20.02 30.27
N LEU A 308 10.13 19.34 29.21
CA LEU A 308 9.80 19.96 27.92
C LEU A 308 8.41 19.53 27.46
N GLU A 309 7.65 20.48 26.91
CA GLU A 309 6.43 20.18 26.16
C GLU A 309 6.62 20.57 24.70
N LEU A 310 6.41 19.61 23.81
CA LEU A 310 6.48 19.77 22.35
C LEU A 310 5.10 19.48 21.76
N VAL A 311 4.55 20.46 21.04
CA VAL A 311 3.22 20.39 20.44
C VAL A 311 3.31 20.52 18.92
N SER A 312 2.58 19.69 18.18
CA SER A 312 2.43 19.80 16.72
C SER A 312 0.99 20.12 16.31
N HIS A 313 0.85 20.87 15.21
CA HIS A 313 -0.43 21.15 14.56
C HIS A 313 -0.25 21.30 13.05
N VAL A 314 -1.15 20.71 12.28
CA VAL A 314 -1.28 20.84 10.83
C VAL A 314 -2.66 21.40 10.52
N ASN A 315 -2.74 22.55 9.86
CA ASN A 315 -3.99 23.28 9.62
C ASN A 315 -4.97 22.58 8.64
N GLY A 316 -5.57 21.47 9.05
CA GLY A 316 -6.63 20.77 8.33
C GLY A 316 -6.25 20.32 6.93
N ILE A 317 -4.98 19.97 6.72
CA ILE A 317 -4.49 19.33 5.49
C ILE A 317 -4.46 17.81 5.72
N PRO A 318 -5.16 17.03 4.88
CA PRO A 318 -5.24 15.59 5.05
C PRO A 318 -3.90 14.89 4.84
N LYS A 319 -3.74 13.72 5.48
CA LYS A 319 -2.67 12.77 5.12
C LYS A 319 -2.83 12.38 3.65
N GLY A 320 -1.71 12.24 2.93
CA GLY A 320 -1.73 11.90 1.51
C GLY A 320 -1.89 13.09 0.55
N SER A 321 -1.81 14.33 1.05
CA SER A 321 -1.98 15.55 0.24
C SER A 321 -0.98 15.77 -0.89
N ARG A 322 0.11 14.99 -0.93
CA ARG A 322 1.25 15.11 -1.86
C ARG A 322 2.06 16.41 -1.73
N LEU A 323 1.85 17.16 -0.66
CA LEU A 323 2.59 18.39 -0.32
C LEU A 323 3.73 18.13 0.68
N ALA A 324 4.10 16.86 0.90
CA ALA A 324 5.11 16.43 1.88
C ALA A 324 4.91 17.00 3.29
N VAL A 325 3.67 17.03 3.77
CA VAL A 325 3.31 17.62 5.07
C VAL A 325 4.06 16.94 6.23
N SER A 326 4.20 15.62 6.21
CA SER A 326 4.90 14.86 7.25
C SER A 326 6.37 15.26 7.39
N THR A 327 7.08 15.39 6.27
CA THR A 327 8.49 15.75 6.24
C THR A 327 8.70 17.21 6.62
N ASN A 328 7.84 18.11 6.14
CA ASN A 328 7.89 19.52 6.57
C ASN A 328 7.53 19.68 8.05
N LEU A 329 6.61 18.87 8.59
CA LEU A 329 6.33 18.82 10.03
C LEU A 329 7.52 18.30 10.84
N LEU A 330 8.18 17.25 10.37
CA LEU A 330 9.41 16.76 10.99
C LEU A 330 10.51 17.85 10.97
N GLY A 331 10.69 18.52 9.83
CA GLY A 331 11.61 19.66 9.71
C GLY A 331 11.27 20.80 10.67
N CYS A 332 9.99 21.16 10.78
CA CYS A 332 9.48 22.18 11.71
C CYS A 332 9.78 21.82 13.18
N LEU A 333 9.50 20.57 13.57
CA LEU A 333 9.78 20.07 14.92
C LEU A 333 11.28 20.01 15.23
N ILE A 334 12.10 19.66 14.24
CA ILE A 334 13.56 19.65 14.40
C ILE A 334 14.10 21.09 14.52
N ALA A 335 13.60 22.01 13.69
CA ALA A 335 14.01 23.42 13.70
C ALA A 335 13.72 24.07 15.06
N VAL A 336 12.50 23.92 15.61
CA VAL A 336 12.15 24.49 16.91
C VAL A 336 13.04 23.95 18.04
N CYS A 337 13.35 22.64 18.00
CA CYS A 337 14.26 22.00 18.96
C CYS A 337 15.71 22.50 18.81
N MET A 338 16.18 22.68 17.58
CA MET A 338 17.53 23.20 17.30
C MET A 338 17.70 24.64 17.77
N ARG A 339 16.69 25.49 17.56
CA ARG A 339 16.68 26.87 18.07
C ARG A 339 16.69 26.91 19.59
N ALA A 340 15.83 26.11 20.23
CA ALA A 340 15.75 26.03 21.68
C ALA A 340 17.07 25.60 22.35
N THR A 341 17.91 24.82 21.64
CA THR A 341 19.14 24.22 22.16
C THR A 341 20.44 24.87 21.66
N SER A 342 20.35 26.07 21.07
CA SER A 342 21.48 26.82 20.50
C SER A 342 22.25 26.10 19.39
N GLN A 343 21.61 25.12 18.74
CA GLN A 343 22.15 24.50 17.53
C GLN A 343 21.91 25.36 16.30
N ALA A 344 20.90 26.24 16.35
CA ALA A 344 20.77 27.39 15.46
C ALA A 344 21.24 28.67 16.18
N ALA A 345 21.82 29.59 15.42
CA ALA A 345 22.39 30.86 15.85
C ALA A 345 21.32 31.86 16.33
N ALA A 346 20.12 31.86 15.73
CA ALA A 346 19.02 32.72 16.13
C ALA A 346 17.87 31.93 16.78
N LEU A 347 17.32 32.46 17.87
CA LEU A 347 16.13 31.89 18.53
C LEU A 347 14.86 32.13 17.70
N THR A 348 14.76 33.26 17.00
CA THR A 348 13.59 33.69 16.20
C THR A 348 14.02 34.11 14.80
N GLY A 349 13.07 34.26 13.88
CA GLY A 349 13.31 34.66 12.50
C GLY A 349 13.72 33.49 11.59
N ASP A 350 14.48 33.79 10.54
CA ASP A 350 14.88 32.82 9.52
C ASP A 350 16.02 31.89 10.00
N LEU A 351 16.20 30.78 9.31
CA LEU A 351 17.42 29.95 9.38
C LEU A 351 18.41 30.36 8.30
N ASP A 352 19.71 30.24 8.58
CA ASP A 352 20.75 30.34 7.56
C ASP A 352 20.85 29.06 6.70
N GLU A 353 21.63 29.11 5.61
CA GLU A 353 21.75 27.97 4.69
C GLU A 353 22.39 26.72 5.33
N ALA A 354 23.36 26.89 6.24
CA ALA A 354 24.01 25.76 6.91
C ALA A 354 23.05 25.08 7.89
N GLU A 355 22.25 25.87 8.61
CA GLU A 355 21.21 25.41 9.52
C GLU A 355 20.10 24.67 8.78
N ARG A 356 19.59 25.23 7.67
CA ARG A 356 18.56 24.55 6.85
C ARG A 356 19.04 23.19 6.34
N ARG A 357 20.30 23.10 5.90
CA ARG A 357 20.91 21.83 5.48
C ARG A 357 21.03 20.82 6.61
N LEU A 358 21.35 21.27 7.82
CA LEU A 358 21.40 20.41 8.99
C LEU A 358 19.99 19.92 9.39
N VAL A 359 18.97 20.79 9.33
CA VAL A 359 17.58 20.39 9.54
C VAL A 359 17.17 19.34 8.50
N LEU A 360 17.47 19.54 7.22
CA LEU A 360 17.23 18.55 6.18
C LEU A 360 17.91 17.21 6.51
N ALA A 361 19.21 17.20 6.81
CA ALA A 361 19.92 15.97 7.14
C ALA A 361 19.33 15.22 8.34
N ARG A 362 18.78 15.95 9.32
CA ARG A 362 18.09 15.37 10.48
C ARG A 362 16.66 14.96 10.19
N ALA A 363 15.96 15.67 9.31
CA ALA A 363 14.66 15.24 8.81
C ALA A 363 14.81 13.89 8.09
N LEU A 364 15.85 13.73 7.26
CA LEU A 364 16.18 12.44 6.66
C LEU A 364 16.43 11.37 7.73
N LEU A 365 17.21 11.66 8.77
CA LEU A 365 17.39 10.73 9.88
C LEU A 365 16.06 10.34 10.55
N GLY A 366 15.21 11.32 10.86
CA GLY A 366 13.94 11.09 11.53
C GLY A 366 12.93 10.32 10.67
N GLU A 367 12.90 10.54 9.36
CA GLU A 367 12.10 9.75 8.43
C GLU A 367 12.49 8.27 8.47
N TRP A 368 13.79 8.00 8.43
CA TRP A 368 14.31 6.62 8.48
C TRP A 368 14.09 5.96 9.84
N LEU A 369 14.17 6.72 10.94
CA LEU A 369 13.80 6.23 12.27
C LEU A 369 12.31 5.87 12.35
N GLY A 370 11.46 6.67 11.71
CA GLY A 370 10.02 6.42 11.57
C GLY A 370 9.66 5.38 10.50
N GLY A 371 10.64 4.83 9.77
CA GLY A 371 10.44 3.80 8.75
C GLY A 371 9.99 4.29 7.37
N SER A 372 10.02 5.59 7.08
CA SER A 372 9.72 6.16 5.76
C SER A 372 11.01 6.54 5.00
N GLY A 373 11.13 6.14 3.73
CA GLY A 373 12.29 6.47 2.87
C GLY A 373 11.90 7.43 1.73
N GLY A 374 11.68 8.71 2.05
CA GLY A 374 11.28 9.76 1.11
C GLY A 374 12.40 10.25 0.19
N GLY A 375 12.16 11.32 -0.58
CA GLY A 375 13.22 11.99 -1.36
C GLY A 375 13.61 13.32 -0.72
N TRP A 376 14.81 13.84 -0.98
CA TRP A 376 15.28 15.06 -0.30
C TRP A 376 14.41 16.29 -0.58
N GLN A 377 13.61 16.28 -1.65
CA GLN A 377 12.76 17.42 -2.02
C GLN A 377 11.62 17.67 -1.02
N ASP A 378 11.26 16.65 -0.23
CA ASP A 378 10.12 16.66 0.69
C ASP A 378 10.27 17.72 1.80
N SER A 379 11.50 18.05 2.18
CA SER A 379 11.81 19.11 3.14
C SER A 379 11.86 20.51 2.51
N GLY A 380 11.38 20.66 1.27
CA GLY A 380 11.48 21.90 0.50
C GLY A 380 10.81 23.11 1.16
N GLY A 381 9.84 22.91 2.08
CA GLY A 381 9.18 23.96 2.84
C GLY A 381 10.12 24.74 3.76
N ILE A 382 11.25 24.15 4.16
CA ILE A 382 12.27 24.81 4.99
C ILE A 382 12.87 26.03 4.27
N TRP A 383 13.04 25.95 2.94
CA TRP A 383 13.59 27.04 2.14
C TRP A 383 12.49 28.00 1.63
N PRO A 384 12.78 29.29 1.47
CA PRO A 384 11.84 30.26 0.92
C PRO A 384 11.54 30.02 -0.56
N GLY A 385 10.41 30.56 -1.00
CA GLY A 385 10.07 30.84 -2.39
C GLY A 385 10.17 29.64 -3.34
N MET A 386 10.47 29.98 -4.59
CA MET A 386 10.73 29.01 -5.67
C MET A 386 12.22 28.66 -5.69
N LYS A 387 12.55 27.36 -5.80
CA LYS A 387 13.94 26.88 -5.85
C LYS A 387 14.12 25.73 -6.81
N LEU A 388 15.27 25.75 -7.49
CA LEU A 388 15.82 24.60 -8.18
C LEU A 388 16.73 23.85 -7.21
N ILE A 389 16.46 22.58 -7.00
CA ILE A 389 17.23 21.71 -6.12
C ILE A 389 17.94 20.68 -6.99
N THR A 390 19.26 20.53 -6.81
CA THR A 390 20.10 19.71 -7.70
C THR A 390 20.98 18.73 -6.93
N GLY A 391 21.20 17.55 -7.51
CA GLY A 391 22.26 16.64 -7.09
C GLY A 391 23.63 17.28 -7.19
N VAL A 392 24.59 16.74 -6.44
CA VAL A 392 25.96 17.27 -6.36
C VAL A 392 26.91 16.10 -6.43
N GLU A 393 27.96 16.21 -7.26
CA GLU A 393 29.02 15.20 -7.33
C GLU A 393 29.76 15.06 -6.00
N ALA A 394 30.11 13.83 -5.63
CA ALA A 394 30.94 13.55 -4.46
C ALA A 394 32.40 13.93 -4.71
N GLN A 395 33.03 14.55 -3.72
CA GLN A 395 34.40 15.09 -3.77
C GLN A 395 35.23 14.52 -2.61
N PRO A 396 36.58 14.52 -2.70
CA PRO A 396 37.43 14.09 -1.60
C PRO A 396 37.06 14.77 -0.27
N GLY A 397 36.75 13.97 0.75
CA GLY A 397 36.33 14.44 2.08
C GLY A 397 34.83 14.30 2.37
N ASP A 398 34.01 14.01 1.36
CA ASP A 398 32.62 13.57 1.55
C ASP A 398 32.57 12.10 1.99
N ALA A 399 31.53 11.71 2.72
CA ALA A 399 31.34 10.32 3.16
C ALA A 399 31.07 9.36 1.99
N GLU A 400 30.58 9.91 0.87
CA GLU A 400 30.19 9.20 -0.33
C GLU A 400 31.33 9.05 -1.36
N PHE A 401 32.47 9.73 -1.18
CA PHE A 401 33.56 9.72 -2.16
C PHE A 401 34.17 8.32 -2.30
N GLY A 402 34.23 7.81 -3.54
CA GLY A 402 34.64 6.44 -3.85
C GLY A 402 33.55 5.37 -3.65
N VAL A 403 32.44 5.72 -2.99
CA VAL A 403 31.29 4.83 -2.74
C VAL A 403 30.17 5.08 -3.75
N SER A 404 29.89 6.35 -4.10
CA SER A 404 28.92 6.76 -5.11
C SER A 404 29.41 7.98 -5.91
N ARG A 405 28.72 8.30 -7.02
CA ARG A 405 29.07 9.44 -7.90
C ARG A 405 28.66 10.79 -7.30
N GLY A 406 27.55 10.83 -6.58
CA GLY A 406 26.96 12.01 -5.97
C GLY A 406 26.84 11.90 -4.45
N ARG A 407 26.57 13.05 -3.81
CA ARG A 407 26.35 13.21 -2.36
C ARG A 407 24.90 12.89 -1.99
N LEU A 408 24.68 12.54 -0.71
CA LEU A 408 23.34 12.37 -0.17
C LEU A 408 22.54 13.68 -0.15
N LEU A 409 23.18 14.79 0.24
CA LEU A 409 22.52 16.09 0.39
C LEU A 409 22.60 16.90 -0.92
N PRO A 410 21.48 17.48 -1.37
CA PRO A 410 21.44 18.27 -2.59
C PRO A 410 21.92 19.72 -2.37
N HIS A 411 21.99 20.47 -3.47
CA HIS A 411 22.18 21.91 -3.49
C HIS A 411 20.86 22.63 -3.78
N HIS A 412 20.53 23.69 -3.03
CA HIS A 412 19.34 24.50 -3.24
C HIS A 412 19.72 25.85 -3.87
N VAL A 413 19.11 26.19 -5.01
CA VAL A 413 19.27 27.48 -5.69
C VAL A 413 17.93 28.20 -5.69
N LEU A 414 17.84 29.30 -4.96
CA LEU A 414 16.64 30.14 -4.96
C LEU A 414 16.51 30.83 -6.32
N LEU A 415 15.32 30.78 -6.92
CA LEU A 415 15.03 31.50 -8.16
C LEU A 415 14.81 32.98 -7.85
N THR A 416 15.58 33.83 -8.52
CA THR A 416 15.56 35.29 -8.36
C THR A 416 14.45 35.92 -9.22
N THR A 417 14.35 37.25 -9.22
CA THR A 417 13.47 37.99 -10.12
C THR A 417 13.89 37.90 -11.59
N GLU A 418 15.15 37.58 -11.87
CA GLU A 418 15.63 37.31 -13.24
C GLU A 418 15.15 35.95 -13.75
N ASP A 419 15.04 34.97 -12.86
CA ASP A 419 14.56 33.63 -13.21
C ASP A 419 13.03 33.56 -13.28
N CYS A 420 12.34 34.33 -12.44
CA CYS A 420 10.89 34.42 -12.42
C CYS A 420 10.45 35.77 -11.83
N SER A 421 10.03 36.68 -12.71
CA SER A 421 9.59 38.03 -12.33
C SER A 421 8.39 38.02 -11.37
N GLU A 422 8.22 39.10 -10.61
CA GLU A 422 7.03 39.27 -9.72
C GLU A 422 5.71 39.20 -10.50
N ASP A 423 5.70 39.71 -11.74
CA ASP A 423 4.54 39.61 -12.63
C ASP A 423 4.25 38.16 -13.02
N THR A 424 5.29 37.37 -13.32
CA THR A 424 5.14 35.94 -13.61
C THR A 424 4.62 35.18 -12.40
N ARG A 425 5.16 35.46 -11.19
CA ARG A 425 4.71 34.83 -9.94
C ARG A 425 3.23 35.11 -9.68
N ARG A 426 2.81 36.37 -9.84
CA ARG A 426 1.40 36.77 -9.70
C ARG A 426 0.52 36.08 -10.74
N LYS A 427 0.91 36.07 -12.02
CA LYS A 427 0.18 35.36 -13.08
C LYS A 427 0.03 33.87 -12.80
N LEU A 428 1.07 33.22 -12.27
CA LEU A 428 1.01 31.81 -11.89
C LEU A 428 -0.02 31.59 -10.77
N GLU A 429 0.03 32.40 -9.72
CA GLU A 429 -0.96 32.34 -8.63
C GLU A 429 -2.38 32.60 -9.16
N GLU A 430 -2.57 33.57 -10.05
CA GLU A 430 -3.86 33.90 -10.65
C GLU A 430 -4.38 32.86 -11.66
N SER A 431 -3.52 31.94 -12.13
CA SER A 431 -3.89 30.93 -13.13
C SER A 431 -4.04 29.52 -12.56
N LEU A 432 -3.38 29.22 -11.43
CA LEU A 432 -3.35 27.87 -10.85
C LEU A 432 -4.48 27.67 -9.84
N VAL A 433 -5.22 26.57 -10.01
CA VAL A 433 -6.14 26.01 -9.02
C VAL A 433 -5.52 24.74 -8.44
N LEU A 434 -5.25 24.77 -7.13
CA LEU A 434 -4.69 23.64 -6.40
C LEU A 434 -5.81 22.85 -5.73
N VAL A 435 -5.78 21.52 -5.86
CA VAL A 435 -6.85 20.66 -5.35
C VAL A 435 -6.32 19.41 -4.66
N HIS A 436 -7.15 18.83 -3.80
CA HIS A 436 -7.05 17.46 -3.33
C HIS A 436 -8.22 16.63 -3.87
N GLY A 437 -7.95 15.59 -4.64
CA GLY A 437 -8.98 14.75 -5.26
C GLY A 437 -9.68 13.78 -4.30
N GLY A 438 -9.22 13.66 -3.05
CA GLY A 438 -9.83 12.83 -2.01
C GLY A 438 -9.29 11.40 -1.91
N MET A 439 -8.42 10.98 -2.84
CA MET A 439 -7.77 9.67 -2.79
C MET A 439 -6.57 9.68 -1.83
N ALA A 440 -6.40 8.59 -1.07
CA ALA A 440 -5.16 8.30 -0.36
C ALA A 440 -4.51 7.09 -1.05
N GLN A 441 -3.25 7.20 -1.47
CA GLN A 441 -2.55 6.09 -2.11
C GLN A 441 -1.14 5.94 -1.53
N ASN A 442 -0.74 4.69 -1.34
CA ASN A 442 0.62 4.34 -0.95
C ASN A 442 1.58 4.56 -2.13
N VAL A 443 2.64 5.34 -1.91
CA VAL A 443 3.68 5.62 -2.93
C VAL A 443 4.93 4.76 -2.75
N GLY A 444 5.05 3.98 -1.67
CA GLY A 444 6.26 3.21 -1.38
C GLY A 444 6.65 2.26 -2.51
N THR A 445 5.70 1.47 -3.01
CA THR A 445 5.91 0.55 -4.14
C THR A 445 6.26 1.27 -5.44
N ILE A 446 5.81 2.50 -5.62
CA ILE A 446 6.17 3.33 -6.79
C ILE A 446 7.65 3.70 -6.72
N LEU A 447 8.14 4.12 -5.56
CA LEU A 447 9.56 4.51 -5.38
C LEU A 447 10.50 3.34 -5.65
N GLU A 448 10.13 2.13 -5.21
CA GLU A 448 10.86 0.91 -5.53
C GLU A 448 10.89 0.66 -7.04
N MET A 449 9.73 0.75 -7.70
CA MET A 449 9.60 0.54 -9.14
C MET A 449 10.37 1.57 -9.99
N VAL A 450 10.35 2.85 -9.62
CA VAL A 450 11.16 3.88 -10.30
C VAL A 450 12.65 3.55 -10.17
N THR A 451 13.07 3.14 -8.97
CA THR A 451 14.46 2.78 -8.68
C THR A 451 14.88 1.55 -9.49
N GLU A 452 14.02 0.54 -9.56
CA GLU A 452 14.23 -0.67 -10.34
C GLU A 452 14.42 -0.35 -11.83
N LYS A 453 13.45 0.32 -12.45
CA LYS A 453 13.48 0.66 -13.88
C LYS A 453 14.68 1.52 -14.25
N TYR A 454 15.09 2.41 -13.34
CA TYR A 454 16.34 3.14 -13.47
C TYR A 454 17.55 2.21 -13.49
N LEU A 455 17.70 1.34 -12.50
CA LEU A 455 18.84 0.44 -12.34
C LEU A 455 19.00 -0.52 -13.53
N LEU A 456 17.89 -0.99 -14.07
CA LEU A 456 17.83 -1.84 -15.27
C LEU A 456 18.12 -1.09 -16.57
N ARG A 457 18.09 0.26 -16.53
CA ARG A 457 18.11 1.14 -17.71
C ARG A 457 17.06 0.72 -18.73
N SER A 458 15.86 0.35 -18.27
CA SER A 458 14.74 -0.02 -19.15
C SER A 458 14.53 1.07 -20.20
N GLU A 459 14.51 0.68 -21.48
CA GLU A 459 14.77 1.59 -22.59
C GLU A 459 13.75 2.74 -22.65
N SER A 460 12.46 2.40 -22.56
CA SER A 460 11.38 3.38 -22.63
C SER A 460 11.42 4.38 -21.47
N GLU A 461 11.75 3.90 -20.27
CA GLU A 461 11.81 4.68 -19.05
C GLU A 461 13.08 5.53 -18.94
N TRP A 462 14.20 5.06 -19.48
CA TRP A 462 15.41 5.85 -19.60
C TRP A 462 15.22 7.01 -20.57
N GLN A 463 14.62 6.77 -21.74
CA GLN A 463 14.27 7.82 -22.69
C GLN A 463 13.23 8.80 -22.11
N ALA A 464 12.23 8.29 -21.39
CA ALA A 464 11.26 9.11 -20.67
C ALA A 464 11.94 10.02 -19.65
N ARG A 465 12.93 9.52 -18.90
CA ARG A 465 13.69 10.32 -17.92
C ARG A 465 14.49 11.44 -18.59
N ALA A 466 15.13 11.16 -19.73
CA ALA A 466 15.82 12.20 -20.51
C ALA A 466 14.84 13.29 -20.97
N ARG A 467 13.68 12.89 -21.52
CA ARG A 467 12.61 13.83 -21.89
C ARG A 467 12.08 14.64 -20.70
N ALA A 468 11.99 14.05 -19.50
CA ALA A 468 11.57 14.78 -18.31
C ALA A 468 12.53 15.95 -17.97
N LEU A 469 13.83 15.79 -18.22
CA LEU A 469 14.82 16.85 -18.03
C LEU A 469 14.71 17.95 -19.09
N GLU A 470 14.41 17.58 -20.34
CA GLU A 470 14.10 18.54 -21.40
C GLU A 470 12.84 19.35 -21.07
N VAL A 471 11.80 18.68 -20.56
CA VAL A 471 10.57 19.31 -20.07
C VAL A 471 10.89 20.27 -18.91
N LEU A 472 11.73 19.88 -17.95
CA LEU A 472 12.18 20.80 -16.89
C LEU A 472 12.85 22.05 -17.47
N GLY A 473 13.69 21.90 -18.50
CA GLY A 473 14.29 23.03 -19.20
C GLY A 473 13.25 23.99 -19.78
N ARG A 474 12.20 23.46 -20.40
CA ARG A 474 11.06 24.25 -20.92
C ARG A 474 10.23 24.91 -19.82
N VAL A 475 10.03 24.22 -18.69
CA VAL A 475 9.36 24.78 -17.50
C VAL A 475 10.14 26.00 -16.98
N LEU A 476 11.46 25.89 -16.84
CA LEU A 476 12.31 27.01 -16.42
C LEU A 476 12.31 28.15 -17.44
N GLY A 477 12.32 27.83 -18.74
CA GLY A 477 12.20 28.83 -19.81
C GLY A 477 10.87 29.60 -19.75
N ALA A 478 9.76 28.90 -19.61
CA ALA A 478 8.42 29.49 -19.51
C ALA A 478 8.29 30.40 -18.28
N LEU A 479 8.90 30.04 -17.14
CA LEU A 479 8.93 30.89 -15.94
C LEU A 479 9.75 32.17 -16.16
N ARG A 480 10.89 32.07 -16.87
CA ARG A 480 11.73 33.24 -17.21
C ARG A 480 11.02 34.20 -18.16
N GLU A 481 10.30 33.66 -19.14
CA GLU A 481 9.58 34.42 -20.16
C GLU A 481 8.21 34.94 -19.69
N GLY A 482 7.66 34.38 -18.61
CA GLY A 482 6.33 34.72 -18.12
C GLY A 482 5.18 34.09 -18.91
N ASP A 483 5.44 33.01 -19.66
CA ASP A 483 4.45 32.27 -20.45
C ASP A 483 3.82 31.13 -19.63
N VAL A 484 2.83 31.48 -18.81
CA VAL A 484 2.05 30.51 -18.00
C VAL A 484 1.31 29.48 -18.87
N PRO A 485 0.72 29.82 -20.04
CA PRO A 485 0.20 28.82 -20.97
C PRO A 485 1.25 27.78 -21.41
N ALA A 486 2.48 28.18 -21.73
CA ALA A 486 3.55 27.24 -22.07
C ALA A 486 3.93 26.35 -20.89
N LEU A 487 3.94 26.89 -19.67
CA LEU A 487 4.13 26.13 -18.45
C LEU A 487 3.05 25.04 -18.27
N GLY A 488 1.78 25.39 -18.51
CA GLY A 488 0.66 24.45 -18.47
C GLY A 488 0.79 23.32 -19.50
N ARG A 489 1.22 23.65 -20.73
CA ARG A 489 1.50 22.64 -21.77
C ARG A 489 2.65 21.72 -21.38
N ALA A 490 3.75 22.26 -20.89
CA ALA A 490 4.93 21.48 -20.50
C ALA A 490 4.65 20.52 -19.34
N THR A 491 3.93 20.97 -18.32
CA THR A 491 3.52 20.13 -17.18
C THR A 491 2.53 19.04 -17.59
N SER A 492 1.59 19.35 -18.48
CA SER A 492 0.65 18.37 -19.05
C SER A 492 1.37 17.29 -19.86
N GLU A 493 2.34 17.70 -20.69
CA GLU A 493 3.18 16.79 -21.47
C GLU A 493 4.03 15.90 -20.56
N ASN A 494 4.61 16.47 -19.49
CA ASN A 494 5.36 15.70 -18.51
C ASN A 494 4.52 14.56 -17.91
N PHE A 495 3.28 14.88 -17.54
CA PHE A 495 2.34 13.92 -16.97
C PHE A 495 1.91 12.86 -17.97
N ALA A 496 1.47 13.24 -19.16
CA ALA A 496 0.96 12.32 -20.18
C ALA A 496 2.05 11.49 -20.86
N GLY A 497 3.30 11.99 -20.87
CA GLY A 497 4.45 11.33 -21.49
C GLY A 497 5.39 10.73 -20.44
N PRO A 498 6.49 11.43 -20.06
CA PRO A 498 7.53 10.87 -19.20
C PRO A 498 7.05 10.17 -17.92
N ILE A 499 6.14 10.79 -17.17
CA ILE A 499 5.67 10.26 -15.88
C ILE A 499 4.94 8.94 -16.07
N GLN A 500 3.96 8.88 -17.00
CA GLN A 500 3.20 7.66 -17.27
C GLN A 500 4.01 6.58 -17.98
N ALA A 501 5.02 6.95 -18.77
CA ALA A 501 5.95 5.97 -19.35
C ALA A 501 6.76 5.26 -18.26
N ILE A 502 7.23 5.99 -17.26
CA ILE A 502 8.01 5.40 -16.15
C ILE A 502 7.10 4.62 -15.21
N ILE A 503 5.99 5.22 -14.79
CA ILE A 503 5.01 4.61 -13.88
C ILE A 503 3.62 4.74 -14.51
N PRO A 504 3.14 3.70 -15.21
CA PRO A 504 1.81 3.72 -15.83
C PRO A 504 0.68 4.01 -14.83
N TRP A 505 0.84 3.60 -13.57
CA TRP A 505 -0.12 3.81 -12.49
C TRP A 505 0.03 5.14 -11.75
N ALA A 506 0.91 6.05 -12.20
CA ALA A 506 0.94 7.43 -11.69
C ALA A 506 -0.38 8.17 -11.96
N THR A 507 -1.16 7.66 -12.90
CA THR A 507 -2.53 8.08 -13.24
C THR A 507 -3.53 6.96 -12.97
N ASN A 508 -4.82 7.30 -12.95
CA ASN A 508 -5.93 6.37 -12.87
C ASN A 508 -7.16 6.93 -13.62
N ALA A 509 -8.23 6.13 -13.70
CA ALA A 509 -9.46 6.54 -14.37
C ALA A 509 -10.10 7.81 -13.77
N TYR A 510 -9.94 8.05 -12.46
CA TYR A 510 -10.43 9.25 -11.79
C TYR A 510 -9.69 10.48 -12.30
N THR A 511 -8.37 10.53 -12.18
CA THR A 511 -7.54 11.65 -12.64
C THR A 511 -7.77 11.98 -14.11
N GLU A 512 -7.78 10.96 -14.98
CA GLU A 512 -7.99 11.18 -16.42
C GLU A 512 -9.39 11.75 -16.72
N SER A 513 -10.41 11.29 -15.99
CA SER A 513 -11.77 11.84 -16.11
C SER A 513 -11.82 13.31 -15.68
N LEU A 514 -11.09 13.70 -14.63
CA LEU A 514 -11.03 15.10 -14.19
C LEU A 514 -10.38 15.99 -15.26
N ILE A 515 -9.25 15.54 -15.83
CA ILE A 515 -8.53 16.29 -16.87
C ILE A 515 -9.41 16.45 -18.11
N ALA A 516 -10.08 15.38 -18.54
CA ALA A 516 -11.00 15.42 -19.68
C ALA A 516 -12.17 16.39 -19.43
N SER A 517 -12.83 16.28 -18.28
CA SER A 517 -13.97 17.13 -17.92
C SER A 517 -13.59 18.61 -17.76
N ALA A 518 -12.42 18.89 -17.19
CA ALA A 518 -11.90 20.26 -17.09
C ALA A 518 -11.58 20.85 -18.48
N ARG A 519 -10.97 20.05 -19.36
CA ARG A 519 -10.69 20.47 -20.75
C ARG A 519 -11.96 20.74 -21.53
N GLU A 520 -12.99 19.91 -21.36
CA GLU A 520 -14.30 20.11 -21.98
C GLU A 520 -14.99 21.37 -21.47
N ALA A 521 -15.01 21.59 -20.15
CA ALA A 521 -15.70 22.71 -19.53
C ALA A 521 -15.09 24.09 -19.87
N PHE A 522 -13.77 24.17 -20.04
CA PHE A 522 -13.06 25.45 -20.19
C PHE A 522 -12.42 25.66 -21.58
N GLY A 523 -12.34 24.63 -22.42
CA GLY A 523 -11.84 24.72 -23.78
C GLY A 523 -10.44 25.35 -23.86
N LYS A 524 -10.30 26.45 -24.62
CA LYS A 524 -9.04 27.19 -24.78
C LYS A 524 -8.53 27.87 -23.51
N ASP A 525 -9.41 28.10 -22.54
CA ASP A 525 -9.06 28.72 -21.25
C ASP A 525 -8.50 27.69 -20.26
N PHE A 526 -8.52 26.39 -20.59
CA PHE A 526 -7.77 25.36 -19.88
C PHE A 526 -6.36 25.24 -20.46
N TRP A 527 -5.35 25.62 -19.67
CA TRP A 527 -3.97 25.69 -20.12
C TRP A 527 -3.17 24.43 -19.80
N GLY A 528 -3.53 23.69 -18.76
CA GLY A 528 -2.86 22.43 -18.47
C GLY A 528 -3.18 21.79 -17.12
N PHE A 529 -2.62 20.59 -16.96
CA PHE A 529 -2.68 19.78 -15.75
C PHE A 529 -1.28 19.51 -15.21
N TRP A 530 -1.18 19.39 -13.90
CA TRP A 530 0.04 19.10 -13.18
C TRP A 530 -0.22 18.16 -12.00
N MET A 531 0.57 17.10 -11.89
CA MET A 531 0.56 16.16 -10.77
C MET A 531 1.53 16.62 -9.68
N LEU A 532 1.08 16.64 -8.41
CA LEU A 532 1.95 16.87 -7.26
C LEU A 532 2.53 15.58 -6.70
N GLY A 533 3.80 15.62 -6.31
CA GLY A 533 4.47 14.48 -5.70
C GLY A 533 4.49 13.25 -6.61
N GLY A 534 4.36 12.05 -6.03
CA GLY A 534 4.64 10.80 -6.75
C GLY A 534 3.47 10.06 -7.40
N MET A 535 2.22 10.51 -7.23
CA MET A 535 1.03 9.85 -7.80
C MET A 535 -0.18 10.78 -7.76
N SER A 536 -0.98 10.78 -8.83
CA SER A 536 -2.16 11.65 -8.98
C SER A 536 -3.42 11.11 -8.29
N GLY A 537 -4.40 11.98 -8.03
CA GLY A 537 -5.66 11.68 -7.33
C GLY A 537 -5.71 12.17 -5.88
N GLY A 538 -4.53 12.36 -5.27
CA GLY A 538 -4.32 13.12 -4.04
C GLY A 538 -4.19 14.61 -4.36
N GLY A 539 -2.97 15.16 -4.34
CA GLY A 539 -2.68 16.55 -4.73
C GLY A 539 -2.52 16.75 -6.23
N MET A 540 -3.19 17.76 -6.79
CA MET A 540 -3.17 18.10 -8.22
C MET A 540 -3.25 19.61 -8.45
N GLY A 541 -2.70 20.08 -9.57
CA GLY A 541 -2.80 21.45 -10.05
C GLY A 541 -3.46 21.53 -11.43
N PHE A 542 -4.40 22.46 -11.60
CA PHE A 542 -5.04 22.75 -12.88
C PHE A 542 -4.82 24.22 -13.24
N MET A 543 -4.32 24.49 -14.44
CA MET A 543 -4.00 25.85 -14.90
C MET A 543 -5.07 26.34 -15.87
N PHE A 544 -5.57 27.55 -15.60
CA PHE A 544 -6.60 28.21 -16.38
C PHE A 544 -6.21 29.65 -16.72
N ALA A 545 -6.90 30.26 -17.67
CA ALA A 545 -6.80 31.69 -17.87
C ALA A 545 -7.20 32.47 -16.59
N PRO A 546 -6.44 33.51 -16.17
CA PRO A 546 -6.66 34.21 -14.90
C PRO A 546 -8.11 34.64 -14.65
N HIS A 547 -8.79 35.15 -15.68
CA HIS A 547 -10.17 35.61 -15.60
C HIS A 547 -11.19 34.50 -15.32
N ARG A 548 -10.82 33.23 -15.46
CA ARG A 548 -11.66 32.05 -15.17
C ARG A 548 -11.36 31.37 -13.84
N LYS A 549 -10.32 31.78 -13.10
CA LYS A 549 -9.85 31.06 -11.89
C LYS A 549 -10.96 30.81 -10.86
N GLN A 550 -11.74 31.84 -10.53
CA GLN A 550 -12.78 31.74 -9.51
C GLN A 550 -13.93 30.80 -9.94
N GLU A 551 -14.31 30.85 -11.21
CA GLU A 551 -15.27 29.90 -11.79
C GLU A 551 -14.69 28.47 -11.77
N ALA A 552 -13.41 28.32 -12.13
CA ALA A 552 -12.71 27.05 -12.16
C ALA A 552 -12.60 26.40 -10.77
N GLN A 553 -12.36 27.16 -9.70
CA GLN A 553 -12.36 26.65 -8.33
C GLN A 553 -13.71 25.99 -7.98
N THR A 554 -14.82 26.67 -8.30
CA THR A 554 -16.17 26.16 -8.02
C THR A 554 -16.49 24.94 -8.90
N LYS A 555 -16.23 25.05 -10.21
CA LYS A 555 -16.56 23.99 -11.17
C LYS A 555 -15.74 22.72 -10.96
N LEU A 556 -14.44 22.84 -10.67
CA LEU A 556 -13.58 21.69 -10.36
C LEU A 556 -14.04 20.94 -9.12
N LEU A 557 -14.47 21.64 -8.07
CA LEU A 557 -15.03 20.98 -6.88
C LEU A 557 -16.26 20.13 -7.23
N SER A 558 -17.15 20.65 -8.09
CA SER A 558 -18.31 19.90 -8.61
C SER A 558 -17.87 18.67 -9.40
N ILE A 559 -16.98 18.85 -10.39
CA ILE A 559 -16.47 17.77 -11.24
C ILE A 559 -15.83 16.66 -10.39
N MET A 560 -14.97 17.02 -9.42
CA MET A 560 -14.34 16.06 -8.52
C MET A 560 -15.37 15.31 -7.67
N THR A 561 -16.36 16.02 -7.13
CA THR A 561 -17.40 15.42 -6.28
C THR A 561 -18.28 14.44 -7.07
N GLU A 562 -18.71 14.82 -8.27
CA GLU A 562 -19.49 13.97 -9.17
C GLU A 562 -18.70 12.75 -9.62
N THR A 563 -17.45 12.96 -10.05
CA THR A 563 -16.58 11.86 -10.50
C THR A 563 -16.24 10.91 -9.36
N LYS A 564 -16.01 11.43 -8.14
CA LYS A 564 -15.85 10.62 -6.93
C LYS A 564 -17.10 9.78 -6.69
N ARG A 565 -18.30 10.37 -6.70
CA ARG A 565 -19.55 9.62 -6.46
C ARG A 565 -19.72 8.44 -7.43
N ARG A 566 -19.37 8.64 -8.70
CA ARG A 566 -19.37 7.58 -9.72
C ARG A 566 -18.35 6.47 -9.45
N LEU A 567 -17.15 6.83 -8.97
CA LEU A 567 -16.03 5.87 -8.82
C LEU A 567 -15.79 5.37 -7.39
N GLN A 568 -16.46 5.90 -6.36
CA GLN A 568 -16.18 5.58 -4.96
C GLN A 568 -16.45 4.12 -4.57
N ARG A 569 -17.23 3.41 -5.39
CA ARG A 569 -17.47 1.96 -5.24
C ARG A 569 -16.35 1.10 -5.85
N ALA A 570 -15.55 1.67 -6.75
CA ALA A 570 -14.47 1.02 -7.49
C ALA A 570 -13.06 1.44 -7.03
N LEU A 571 -12.90 2.69 -6.61
CA LEU A 571 -11.63 3.30 -6.21
C LEU A 571 -11.68 3.80 -4.76
N PRO A 572 -10.59 3.66 -3.99
CA PRO A 572 -10.55 4.08 -2.60
C PRO A 572 -10.43 5.60 -2.46
N PHE A 573 -11.42 6.22 -1.82
CA PHE A 573 -11.37 7.62 -1.36
C PHE A 573 -11.30 7.68 0.16
N ALA A 574 -10.41 8.51 0.68
CA ALA A 574 -10.24 8.73 2.12
C ALA A 574 -11.11 9.88 2.63
N MET A 575 -11.42 10.86 1.77
CA MET A 575 -12.20 12.05 2.13
C MET A 575 -12.94 12.63 0.92
N ASP A 576 -13.74 13.67 1.13
CA ASP A 576 -14.27 14.48 0.04
C ASP A 576 -13.19 15.35 -0.61
N PRO A 577 -13.29 15.62 -1.93
CA PRO A 577 -12.34 16.49 -2.60
C PRO A 577 -12.37 17.90 -2.01
N VAL A 578 -11.22 18.58 -2.01
CA VAL A 578 -11.11 19.98 -1.57
C VAL A 578 -10.35 20.82 -2.58
N VAL A 579 -10.68 22.11 -2.61
CA VAL A 579 -9.93 23.13 -3.35
C VAL A 579 -9.15 23.97 -2.34
N TYR A 580 -7.91 24.30 -2.67
CA TYR A 580 -7.05 25.12 -1.83
C TYR A 580 -6.90 26.52 -2.40
N ASP A 581 -6.91 27.50 -1.51
CA ASP A 581 -6.29 28.79 -1.72
C ASP A 581 -4.84 28.70 -1.25
N PHE A 582 -3.92 29.27 -2.03
CA PHE A 582 -2.49 29.23 -1.71
C PHE A 582 -1.82 30.57 -2.04
N ALA A 583 -0.67 30.81 -1.40
CA ALA A 583 0.22 31.94 -1.71
C ALA A 583 1.68 31.47 -1.63
N VAL A 584 2.56 32.02 -2.47
CA VAL A 584 3.99 31.70 -2.41
C VAL A 584 4.61 32.28 -1.13
N ASN A 585 5.17 31.41 -0.30
CA ASN A 585 5.84 31.81 0.93
C ASN A 585 7.29 32.19 0.63
N GLN A 586 7.63 33.47 0.78
CA GLN A 586 8.96 34.02 0.49
C GLN A 586 9.97 33.90 1.65
N ARG A 587 9.58 33.28 2.77
CA ARG A 587 10.37 33.25 4.00
C ARG A 587 10.90 31.87 4.35
N GLY A 588 10.16 30.81 3.99
CA GLY A 588 10.46 29.44 4.40
C GLY A 588 10.05 29.23 5.85
N THR A 589 10.80 28.41 6.58
CA THR A 589 10.54 28.19 8.01
C THR A 589 10.92 29.41 8.85
N GLN A 590 10.05 29.83 9.77
CA GLN A 590 10.27 30.95 10.67
C GLN A 590 9.87 30.62 12.12
N ALA A 591 10.55 31.23 13.08
CA ALA A 591 10.21 31.12 14.50
C ALA A 591 9.91 32.47 15.17
N ASP A 592 8.95 32.45 16.10
CA ASP A 592 8.60 33.56 16.97
C ASP A 592 8.63 33.12 18.44
N LEU A 593 9.00 34.05 19.34
CA LEU A 593 8.90 33.85 20.78
C LEU A 593 7.60 34.50 21.29
N LEU A 594 6.72 33.70 21.88
CA LEU A 594 5.45 34.15 22.44
C LEU A 594 5.58 34.37 23.94
N GLU A 595 5.28 35.59 24.39
CA GLU A 595 5.47 36.03 25.78
C GLU A 595 4.19 36.65 26.35
N GLY A 596 4.06 36.64 27.69
CA GLY A 596 2.94 37.25 28.39
C GLY A 596 1.58 36.75 27.91
N VAL A 597 0.69 37.67 27.52
CA VAL A 597 -0.67 37.34 27.07
C VAL A 597 -0.74 36.61 25.72
N GLU A 598 0.32 36.68 24.92
CA GLU A 598 0.42 35.99 23.63
C GLU A 598 1.00 34.57 23.75
N ALA A 599 1.54 34.20 24.91
CA ALA A 599 2.06 32.86 25.20
C ALA A 599 0.93 31.83 25.36
N LEU A 600 0.21 31.56 24.27
CA LEU A 600 -0.88 30.60 24.18
C LEU A 600 -0.57 29.50 23.17
N MET A 601 -0.94 28.27 23.53
CA MET A 601 -1.01 27.14 22.60
C MET A 601 -2.16 27.32 21.58
N PRO A 602 -2.18 26.59 20.45
CA PRO A 602 -3.26 26.70 19.47
C PRO A 602 -4.64 26.34 20.06
N ALA A 603 -5.72 26.92 19.55
CA ALA A 603 -7.08 26.77 20.11
C ALA A 603 -7.49 25.31 20.40
N HIS A 604 -7.26 24.42 19.43
CA HIS A 604 -7.62 23.00 19.52
C HIS A 604 -6.80 22.22 20.57
N TYR A 605 -5.61 22.69 20.95
CA TYR A 605 -4.86 22.12 22.07
C TYR A 605 -5.66 22.17 23.37
N TYR A 606 -6.36 23.29 23.64
CA TYR A 606 -7.16 23.42 24.85
C TYR A 606 -8.42 22.54 24.82
N SER A 607 -8.95 22.21 23.63
CA SER A 607 -10.04 21.22 23.51
C SER A 607 -9.62 19.85 24.06
N LEU A 608 -8.36 19.49 23.89
CA LEU A 608 -7.79 18.22 24.32
C LEU A 608 -7.42 18.23 25.81
N ILE A 609 -6.74 19.28 26.26
CA ILE A 609 -6.10 19.30 27.58
C ILE A 609 -7.03 19.85 28.66
N ALA A 610 -7.84 20.87 28.36
CA ALA A 610 -8.64 21.56 29.38
C ALA A 610 -9.68 20.66 30.07
N PRO A 611 -10.41 19.73 29.39
CA PRO A 611 -11.37 18.87 30.08
C PRO A 611 -10.73 18.05 31.21
N THR A 612 -9.53 17.54 30.99
CA THR A 612 -8.78 16.77 32.00
C THR A 612 -8.29 17.66 33.14
N LEU A 613 -7.79 18.86 32.84
CA LEU A 613 -7.32 19.81 33.86
C LEU A 613 -8.48 20.36 34.72
N ILE A 614 -9.63 20.65 34.11
CA ILE A 614 -10.82 21.20 34.80
C ILE A 614 -11.44 20.17 35.76
N ARG A 615 -11.32 18.87 35.46
CA ARG A 615 -11.77 17.78 36.36
C ARG A 615 -10.89 17.64 37.62
N GLN A 616 -9.70 18.25 37.66
CA GLN A 616 -8.81 18.20 38.81
C GLN A 616 -9.07 19.34 39.80
N GLU A 617 -8.74 19.11 41.07
CA GLU A 617 -8.82 20.16 42.09
C GLU A 617 -7.81 21.29 41.78
N ARG A 618 -8.28 22.55 41.74
CA ARG A 618 -7.46 23.72 41.33
C ARG A 618 -6.12 23.84 42.07
N HIS A 619 -6.05 23.41 43.33
CA HIS A 619 -4.83 23.50 44.14
C HIS A 619 -3.78 22.41 43.78
N ARG A 620 -4.16 21.35 43.08
CA ARG A 620 -3.24 20.31 42.58
C ARG A 620 -2.58 20.69 41.24
N LEU A 621 -3.09 21.71 40.56
CA LEU A 621 -2.53 22.18 39.30
C LEU A 621 -1.27 23.04 39.53
N PRO A 622 -0.16 22.80 38.79
CA PRO A 622 1.01 23.67 38.79
C PRO A 622 0.63 25.13 38.53
N ARG A 623 1.40 26.09 39.07
CA ARG A 623 1.12 27.52 38.93
C ARG A 623 1.08 27.93 37.45
N SER A 624 2.03 27.44 36.66
CA SER A 624 2.09 27.62 35.21
C SER A 624 0.80 27.20 34.50
N ARG A 625 0.23 26.03 34.84
CA ARG A 625 -1.02 25.52 34.26
C ARG A 625 -2.25 26.34 34.64
N ARG A 626 -2.29 26.89 35.85
CA ARG A 626 -3.37 27.80 36.26
C ARG A 626 -3.33 29.10 35.45
N VAL A 627 -2.15 29.70 35.30
CA VAL A 627 -1.97 30.91 34.47
C VAL A 627 -2.32 30.63 33.01
N ASP A 628 -1.94 29.47 32.46
CA ASP A 628 -2.29 29.03 31.11
C ASP A 628 -3.81 28.99 30.89
N LEU A 629 -4.56 28.38 31.83
CA LEU A 629 -6.03 28.34 31.80
C LEU A 629 -6.68 29.72 31.97
N ASP A 630 -6.15 30.56 32.86
CA ASP A 630 -6.65 31.92 33.08
C ASP A 630 -6.47 32.80 31.82
N ARG A 631 -5.29 32.70 31.16
CA ARG A 631 -5.01 33.37 29.89
C ARG A 631 -5.90 32.86 28.77
N PHE A 632 -6.05 31.54 28.63
CA PHE A 632 -6.96 30.96 27.65
C PHE A 632 -8.41 31.40 27.89
N GLY A 633 -8.89 31.41 29.14
CA GLY A 633 -10.23 31.87 29.48
C GLY A 633 -10.44 33.36 29.19
N ALA A 634 -9.43 34.20 29.41
CA ALA A 634 -9.47 35.60 29.01
C ALA A 634 -9.51 35.75 27.47
N ALA A 635 -8.65 35.03 26.76
CA ALA A 635 -8.58 35.02 25.31
C ALA A 635 -9.87 34.50 24.66
N ALA A 636 -10.50 33.48 25.20
CA ALA A 636 -11.78 32.95 24.71
C ALA A 636 -12.94 33.94 24.82
N ARG A 637 -12.83 34.95 25.70
CA ARG A 637 -13.82 36.03 25.84
C ARG A 637 -13.56 37.21 24.90
N SER A 638 -12.31 37.44 24.52
CA SER A 638 -11.89 38.65 23.78
C SER A 638 -11.47 38.40 22.33
N ARG A 639 -10.95 37.21 22.00
CA ARG A 639 -10.44 36.88 20.66
C ARG A 639 -11.53 36.22 19.80
N PRO A 640 -11.88 36.80 18.64
CA PRO A 640 -12.90 36.24 17.73
C PRO A 640 -12.61 34.81 17.28
N GLU A 641 -11.33 34.46 17.09
CA GLU A 641 -10.86 33.14 16.67
C GLU A 641 -11.11 32.01 17.69
N LEU A 642 -11.36 32.36 18.96
CA LEU A 642 -11.67 31.40 20.03
C LEU A 642 -13.16 31.37 20.37
N ARG A 643 -14.01 32.03 19.59
CA ARG A 643 -15.45 32.09 19.84
C ARG A 643 -16.07 30.69 19.71
N GLY A 644 -16.93 30.33 20.67
CA GLY A 644 -17.57 29.00 20.72
C GLY A 644 -16.75 27.92 21.43
N MET A 645 -15.47 28.17 21.74
CA MET A 645 -14.61 27.22 22.45
C MET A 645 -15.16 26.77 23.81
N VAL A 646 -15.81 27.67 24.55
CA VAL A 646 -16.45 27.34 25.84
C VAL A 646 -17.57 26.33 25.66
N GLN A 647 -18.34 26.43 24.58
CA GLN A 647 -19.41 25.48 24.26
C GLN A 647 -18.83 24.13 23.87
N SER A 648 -17.81 24.11 23.02
CA SER A 648 -17.09 22.87 22.64
C SER A 648 -16.51 22.14 23.86
N LEU A 649 -15.96 22.89 24.83
CA LEU A 649 -15.46 22.32 26.08
C LEU A 649 -16.58 21.73 26.95
N PHE A 650 -17.75 22.38 26.97
CA PHE A 650 -18.91 21.88 27.71
C PHE A 650 -19.45 20.58 27.10
N ASP A 651 -19.56 20.53 25.78
CA ASP A 651 -19.97 19.33 25.04
C ASP A 651 -18.98 18.17 25.22
N ALA A 652 -17.68 18.45 25.27
CA ALA A 652 -16.64 17.46 25.56
C ALA A 652 -16.69 16.92 27.01
N LEU A 653 -17.21 17.72 27.95
CA LEU A 653 -17.38 17.30 29.35
C LEU A 653 -18.63 16.43 29.57
N LEU A 654 -19.67 16.57 28.72
CA LEU A 654 -20.98 15.91 28.86
C LEU A 654 -21.50 15.33 27.50
N PRO A 655 -20.93 14.21 27.01
CA PRO A 655 -21.32 13.64 25.72
C PRO A 655 -22.76 13.08 25.71
N ARG A 656 -23.50 13.28 24.60
CA ARG A 656 -24.86 12.77 24.40
C ARG A 656 -24.86 11.30 23.97
N SER A 657 -25.74 10.48 24.56
CA SER A 657 -25.85 9.02 24.37
C SER A 657 -26.67 8.54 23.15
N ALA A 658 -27.13 9.46 22.28
CA ALA A 658 -28.11 9.13 21.23
C ALA A 658 -27.55 8.33 20.03
N THR A 659 -26.23 8.32 19.79
CA THR A 659 -25.63 7.74 18.56
C THR A 659 -25.47 6.22 18.56
N ASP A 660 -25.46 5.57 19.73
CA ASP A 660 -25.19 4.12 19.81
C ASP A 660 -26.45 3.26 19.56
N GLN A 661 -27.65 3.76 19.87
CA GLN A 661 -28.89 3.03 19.65
C GLN A 661 -29.24 2.87 18.16
N ASP A 662 -29.10 3.93 17.35
CA ASP A 662 -29.37 3.88 15.91
C ASP A 662 -28.42 2.92 15.17
N ARG A 663 -27.15 2.87 15.59
CA ARG A 663 -26.14 1.97 15.02
C ARG A 663 -26.46 0.50 15.29
N SER A 664 -26.84 0.18 16.53
CA SER A 664 -27.19 -1.19 16.95
C SER A 664 -28.40 -1.71 16.16
N GLN A 665 -29.45 -0.89 16.00
CA GLN A 665 -30.63 -1.26 15.22
C GLN A 665 -30.32 -1.46 13.72
N SER A 666 -29.35 -0.73 13.17
CA SER A 666 -28.92 -0.89 11.78
C SER A 666 -28.17 -2.21 11.54
N LEU A 667 -27.30 -2.62 12.46
CA LEU A 667 -26.51 -3.85 12.32
C LEU A 667 -27.40 -5.11 12.36
N ALA A 668 -28.37 -5.15 13.28
CA ALA A 668 -29.30 -6.28 13.39
C ALA A 668 -30.08 -6.53 12.09
N ARG A 669 -30.59 -5.45 11.46
CA ARG A 669 -31.29 -5.54 10.16
C ARG A 669 -30.39 -6.08 9.04
N LEU A 670 -29.12 -5.68 9.01
CA LEU A 670 -28.17 -6.16 8.00
C LEU A 670 -27.85 -7.65 8.18
N LEU A 671 -27.72 -8.13 9.42
CA LEU A 671 -27.48 -9.55 9.71
C LEU A 671 -28.66 -10.40 9.20
N GLU A 672 -29.89 -10.02 9.52
CA GLU A 672 -31.10 -10.72 9.10
C GLU A 672 -31.24 -10.76 7.57
N ALA A 673 -31.10 -9.60 6.91
CA ALA A 673 -31.24 -9.47 5.46
C ALA A 673 -30.21 -10.29 4.66
N ASN A 674 -29.05 -10.60 5.24
CA ASN A 674 -27.96 -11.32 4.57
C ASN A 674 -27.81 -12.78 5.05
N GLY A 675 -28.83 -13.31 5.73
CA GLY A 675 -28.92 -14.72 6.10
C GLY A 675 -27.97 -15.15 7.22
N PHE A 676 -27.75 -14.28 8.21
CA PHE A 676 -26.98 -14.59 9.42
C PHE A 676 -27.62 -15.74 10.22
N ASP A 677 -26.82 -16.75 10.57
CA ASP A 677 -27.24 -17.85 11.41
C ASP A 677 -26.72 -17.64 12.85
N ARG A 678 -27.61 -17.10 13.70
CA ARG A 678 -27.27 -16.77 15.10
C ARG A 678 -26.81 -17.99 15.89
N ALA A 679 -27.45 -19.14 15.70
CA ALA A 679 -27.12 -20.36 16.44
C ALA A 679 -25.73 -20.87 16.05
N GLN A 680 -25.40 -20.85 14.76
CA GLN A 680 -24.06 -21.18 14.29
C GLN A 680 -23.01 -20.21 14.83
N HIS A 681 -23.28 -18.90 14.80
CA HIS A 681 -22.37 -17.87 15.29
C HIS A 681 -22.07 -18.02 16.78
N ASP A 682 -23.11 -18.19 17.61
CA ASP A 682 -22.94 -18.38 19.06
C ASP A 682 -22.15 -19.66 19.38
N GLN A 683 -22.38 -20.75 18.62
CA GLN A 683 -21.59 -21.98 18.74
C GLN A 683 -20.12 -21.76 18.39
N ILE A 684 -19.83 -21.08 17.28
CA ILE A 684 -18.46 -20.75 16.85
C ILE A 684 -17.77 -19.86 17.89
N ALA A 685 -18.47 -18.85 18.42
CA ALA A 685 -17.93 -17.98 19.46
C ALA A 685 -17.59 -18.76 20.75
N SER A 686 -18.48 -19.68 21.17
CA SER A 686 -18.23 -20.58 22.32
C SER A 686 -17.04 -21.49 22.06
N ASP A 687 -16.98 -22.13 20.89
CA ASP A 687 -15.90 -23.03 20.49
C ASP A 687 -14.54 -22.30 20.43
N LEU A 688 -14.53 -21.06 19.95
CA LEU A 688 -13.34 -20.22 19.89
C LEU A 688 -12.85 -19.87 21.30
N LYS A 689 -13.77 -19.46 22.17
CA LYS A 689 -13.48 -19.08 23.56
C LYS A 689 -13.00 -20.26 24.41
N GLU A 690 -13.61 -21.43 24.23
CA GLU A 690 -13.22 -22.67 24.90
C GLU A 690 -11.99 -23.33 24.26
N GLY A 691 -11.55 -22.80 23.12
CA GLY A 691 -10.35 -23.22 22.43
C GLY A 691 -10.47 -24.51 21.61
N ARG A 692 -11.70 -24.96 21.32
CA ARG A 692 -11.99 -26.08 20.41
C ARG A 692 -11.63 -25.75 18.96
N ILE A 693 -11.79 -24.49 18.58
CA ILE A 693 -11.33 -23.92 17.31
C ILE A 693 -10.42 -22.71 17.58
N GLY A 694 -9.64 -22.31 16.59
CA GLY A 694 -8.62 -21.27 16.70
C GLY A 694 -7.59 -21.43 15.59
N LEU A 695 -6.64 -20.49 15.49
CA LEU A 695 -5.62 -20.53 14.43
C LEU A 695 -4.76 -21.78 14.50
N ALA A 696 -4.38 -22.21 15.71
CA ALA A 696 -3.62 -23.44 15.91
C ALA A 696 -4.45 -24.69 15.56
N GLN A 697 -5.75 -24.66 15.85
CA GLN A 697 -6.69 -25.77 15.61
C GLN A 697 -7.12 -25.89 14.14
N ASN A 698 -6.84 -24.90 13.29
CA ASN A 698 -7.02 -25.02 11.83
C ASN A 698 -6.15 -26.15 11.24
N ARG A 699 -5.00 -26.42 11.87
CA ARG A 699 -3.99 -27.33 11.35
C ARG A 699 -4.42 -28.79 11.49
N LEU A 700 -4.11 -29.58 10.48
CA LEU A 700 -4.18 -31.04 10.56
C LEU A 700 -3.24 -31.55 11.65
N ARG A 701 -3.49 -32.78 12.12
CA ARG A 701 -2.67 -33.42 13.14
C ARG A 701 -1.24 -33.60 12.62
N ALA A 702 -0.26 -33.43 13.50
CA ALA A 702 1.17 -33.51 13.15
C ALA A 702 1.64 -34.91 12.70
N ASP A 703 0.83 -35.96 12.94
CA ASP A 703 1.04 -37.34 12.48
C ASP A 703 0.44 -37.61 11.08
N THR A 704 -0.18 -36.60 10.44
CA THR A 704 -0.71 -36.70 9.08
C THR A 704 0.43 -36.85 8.08
N VAL A 705 0.37 -37.85 7.21
CA VAL A 705 1.34 -38.02 6.12
C VAL A 705 0.95 -37.09 4.97
N ILE A 706 1.88 -36.20 4.60
CA ILE A 706 1.73 -35.23 3.52
C ILE A 706 2.88 -35.45 2.55
N GLU A 707 2.54 -35.68 1.29
CA GLU A 707 3.51 -35.84 0.20
C GLU A 707 3.13 -34.94 -0.98
N ASP A 708 4.10 -34.61 -1.84
CA ASP A 708 3.82 -33.94 -3.11
C ASP A 708 2.94 -34.79 -4.02
N ALA A 709 2.24 -34.13 -4.95
CA ALA A 709 1.45 -34.80 -5.97
C ALA A 709 2.36 -35.59 -6.93
N ARG A 710 1.92 -36.79 -7.32
CA ARG A 710 2.63 -37.61 -8.32
C ARG A 710 2.16 -37.26 -9.73
N ALA A 711 2.96 -37.63 -10.74
CA ALA A 711 2.59 -37.42 -12.14
C ALA A 711 1.27 -38.11 -12.55
N GLU A 712 0.84 -39.16 -11.84
CA GLU A 712 -0.44 -39.85 -12.04
C GLU A 712 -1.64 -39.13 -11.37
N ASP A 713 -1.38 -38.22 -10.42
CA ASP A 713 -2.43 -37.49 -9.70
C ASP A 713 -2.97 -36.29 -10.49
N LEU A 714 -2.27 -35.85 -11.54
CA LEU A 714 -2.65 -34.70 -12.36
C LEU A 714 -2.31 -34.91 -13.84
N VAL A 715 -2.99 -34.16 -14.72
CA VAL A 715 -2.66 -34.10 -16.14
C VAL A 715 -1.88 -32.83 -16.44
N ASP A 716 -0.78 -32.93 -17.17
CA ASP A 716 -0.03 -31.76 -17.64
C ASP A 716 -0.69 -31.16 -18.89
N ALA A 717 -1.42 -30.07 -18.67
CA ALA A 717 -2.19 -29.34 -19.69
C ALA A 717 -1.46 -28.07 -20.17
N ARG A 718 -0.20 -27.84 -19.77
CA ARG A 718 0.55 -26.62 -20.11
C ARG A 718 0.76 -26.42 -21.61
N ALA A 719 0.76 -27.50 -22.39
CA ALA A 719 0.96 -27.46 -23.85
C ALA A 719 -0.36 -27.33 -24.65
N TRP A 720 -1.52 -27.27 -23.98
CA TRP A 720 -2.82 -27.26 -24.65
C TRP A 720 -3.29 -25.86 -25.07
N ASP A 721 -2.59 -24.80 -24.68
CA ASP A 721 -2.96 -23.39 -24.82
C ASP A 721 -2.66 -22.76 -26.19
N GLY A 722 -2.66 -23.55 -27.27
CA GLY A 722 -2.92 -23.03 -28.62
C GLY A 722 -1.75 -23.01 -29.62
N ARG A 723 -0.69 -23.80 -29.45
CA ARG A 723 0.32 -24.01 -30.52
C ARG A 723 0.73 -25.47 -30.79
N GLU A 724 0.51 -26.39 -29.84
CA GLU A 724 0.92 -27.81 -29.99
C GLU A 724 -0.25 -28.80 -29.95
N THR A 725 -1.51 -28.33 -29.93
CA THR A 725 -2.72 -29.17 -29.86
C THR A 725 -2.82 -30.18 -31.01
N GLU A 726 -2.17 -29.90 -32.14
CA GLU A 726 -2.10 -30.80 -33.30
C GLU A 726 -1.14 -31.99 -33.11
N SER A 727 -0.19 -31.91 -32.17
CA SER A 727 0.88 -32.92 -32.02
C SER A 727 0.58 -34.02 -30.99
N ALA A 728 -0.45 -33.86 -30.16
CA ALA A 728 -0.89 -34.83 -29.16
C ALA A 728 -2.29 -35.39 -29.48
N PRO A 729 -2.44 -36.71 -29.79
CA PRO A 729 -3.72 -37.30 -30.16
C PRO A 729 -4.86 -37.10 -29.14
N ASP A 730 -4.54 -37.14 -27.84
CA ASP A 730 -5.52 -36.90 -26.77
C ASP A 730 -5.99 -35.44 -26.73
N ALA A 731 -5.10 -34.47 -26.93
CA ALA A 731 -5.45 -33.05 -26.91
C ALA A 731 -6.44 -32.70 -28.03
N LYS A 732 -6.26 -33.26 -29.23
CA LYS A 732 -7.22 -33.08 -30.34
C LYS A 732 -8.60 -33.65 -30.01
N ARG A 733 -8.64 -34.87 -29.45
CA ARG A 733 -9.90 -35.51 -29.04
C ARG A 733 -10.63 -34.71 -27.95
N PHE A 734 -9.91 -34.22 -26.94
CA PHE A 734 -10.48 -33.33 -25.93
C PHE A 734 -11.00 -32.03 -26.55
N HIS A 735 -10.22 -31.41 -27.43
CA HIS A 735 -10.64 -30.21 -28.12
C HIS A 735 -11.97 -30.40 -28.87
N GLU A 736 -12.11 -31.48 -29.64
CA GLU A 736 -13.34 -31.81 -30.36
C GLU A 736 -14.54 -32.07 -29.42
N LEU A 737 -14.32 -32.70 -28.26
CA LEU A 737 -15.35 -32.88 -27.22
C LEU A 737 -15.82 -31.54 -26.64
N GLY A 738 -14.89 -30.67 -26.24
CA GLY A 738 -15.25 -29.38 -25.67
C GLY A 738 -15.90 -28.44 -26.68
N VAL A 739 -15.44 -28.42 -27.93
CA VAL A 739 -16.09 -27.66 -29.01
C VAL A 739 -17.54 -28.10 -29.20
N ARG A 740 -17.82 -29.41 -29.20
CA ARG A 740 -19.20 -29.91 -29.29
C ARG A 740 -20.07 -29.45 -28.12
N SER A 741 -19.54 -29.44 -26.91
CA SER A 741 -20.26 -29.00 -25.71
C SER A 741 -20.55 -27.49 -25.75
N LEU A 742 -19.57 -26.68 -26.16
CA LEU A 742 -19.72 -25.23 -26.35
C LEU A 742 -20.75 -24.89 -27.43
N LEU A 743 -20.71 -25.56 -28.59
CA LEU A 743 -21.69 -25.39 -29.67
C LEU A 743 -23.13 -25.71 -29.22
N ARG A 744 -23.29 -26.61 -28.25
CA ARG A 744 -24.58 -26.98 -27.69
C ARG A 744 -25.05 -26.05 -26.57
N GLY A 745 -24.23 -25.09 -26.12
CA GLY A 745 -24.57 -24.20 -25.01
C GLY A 745 -24.62 -24.91 -23.64
N GLU A 746 -23.89 -26.01 -23.47
CA GLU A 746 -23.92 -26.84 -22.25
C GLU A 746 -23.09 -26.24 -21.08
N VAL A 747 -22.54 -25.02 -21.21
CA VAL A 747 -21.55 -24.45 -20.27
C VAL A 747 -21.90 -23.03 -19.84
N ALA A 748 -21.74 -22.74 -18.54
CA ALA A 748 -21.83 -21.39 -17.96
C ALA A 748 -20.55 -21.03 -17.18
N VAL A 749 -20.30 -19.73 -17.00
CA VAL A 749 -19.17 -19.20 -16.23
C VAL A 749 -19.66 -18.66 -14.88
N VAL A 750 -18.97 -19.01 -13.80
CA VAL A 750 -19.20 -18.49 -12.44
C VAL A 750 -17.94 -17.78 -11.95
N THR A 751 -17.97 -16.46 -11.87
CA THR A 751 -16.85 -15.66 -11.39
C THR A 751 -17.08 -15.22 -9.93
N LEU A 752 -16.13 -15.56 -9.05
CA LEU A 752 -16.21 -15.22 -7.63
C LEU A 752 -15.84 -13.74 -7.38
N ALA A 753 -16.85 -12.92 -7.11
CA ALA A 753 -16.74 -11.47 -6.88
C ALA A 753 -17.33 -11.02 -5.52
N ALA A 754 -17.55 -11.94 -4.59
CA ALA A 754 -18.11 -11.66 -3.27
C ALA A 754 -17.08 -11.02 -2.31
N GLY A 755 -15.79 -11.25 -2.53
CA GLY A 755 -14.72 -10.79 -1.65
C GLY A 755 -14.47 -9.28 -1.69
N ALA A 756 -14.21 -8.68 -0.53
CA ALA A 756 -13.86 -7.25 -0.40
C ALA A 756 -12.49 -6.86 -1.01
N GLY A 757 -11.68 -7.86 -1.41
CA GLY A 757 -10.36 -7.63 -2.00
C GLY A 757 -9.42 -6.81 -1.09
N SER A 758 -9.46 -7.02 0.23
CA SER A 758 -8.82 -6.14 1.22
C SER A 758 -7.33 -5.88 1.00
N ARG A 759 -6.57 -6.83 0.45
CA ARG A 759 -5.16 -6.61 0.05
C ARG A 759 -5.05 -5.59 -1.08
N TRP A 760 -5.84 -5.78 -2.14
CA TRP A 760 -5.92 -4.88 -3.30
C TRP A 760 -6.39 -3.48 -2.92
N THR A 761 -7.42 -3.40 -2.09
CA THR A 761 -8.05 -2.13 -1.71
C THR A 761 -7.44 -1.51 -0.45
N GLN A 762 -6.40 -2.15 0.12
CA GLN A 762 -5.81 -1.81 1.42
C GLN A 762 -6.90 -1.58 2.49
N GLY A 763 -7.92 -2.44 2.52
CA GLY A 763 -9.01 -2.39 3.50
C GLY A 763 -10.00 -1.25 3.31
N ALA A 764 -10.02 -0.55 2.17
CA ALA A 764 -10.89 0.61 1.94
C ALA A 764 -12.38 0.28 1.75
N GLY A 765 -12.77 -1.00 1.77
CA GLY A 765 -14.17 -1.43 1.65
C GLY A 765 -14.80 -1.20 0.27
N VAL A 766 -14.00 -1.05 -0.78
CA VAL A 766 -14.48 -0.92 -2.17
C VAL A 766 -14.52 -2.27 -2.89
N CYS A 767 -15.26 -2.36 -3.99
CA CYS A 767 -15.39 -3.59 -4.75
C CYS A 767 -14.22 -3.75 -5.74
N LYS A 768 -13.33 -4.71 -5.46
CA LYS A 768 -12.19 -5.04 -6.34
C LYS A 768 -12.63 -5.33 -7.78
N ALA A 769 -13.76 -6.01 -7.96
CA ALA A 769 -14.28 -6.40 -9.27
C ALA A 769 -14.52 -5.19 -10.20
N LEU A 770 -14.85 -4.03 -9.62
CA LEU A 770 -15.14 -2.78 -10.33
C LEU A 770 -13.90 -1.93 -10.57
N HIS A 771 -12.75 -2.30 -10.00
CA HIS A 771 -11.56 -1.46 -10.01
C HIS A 771 -11.00 -1.32 -11.44
N PRO A 772 -10.86 -0.10 -11.99
CA PRO A 772 -10.16 0.12 -13.26
C PRO A 772 -8.66 -0.02 -13.05
N PHE A 773 -8.08 -1.18 -13.36
CA PHE A 773 -6.75 -1.55 -12.89
C PHE A 773 -5.66 -1.55 -13.97
N SER A 774 -6.03 -1.71 -15.24
CA SER A 774 -5.10 -1.79 -16.35
C SER A 774 -5.69 -1.18 -17.62
N LYS A 775 -4.81 -0.71 -18.51
CA LYS A 775 -5.21 -0.19 -19.82
C LYS A 775 -5.05 -1.26 -20.91
N TRP A 776 -6.13 -1.53 -21.63
CA TRP A 776 -6.12 -2.19 -22.95
C TRP A 776 -6.81 -1.27 -23.94
N GLU A 777 -6.27 -1.16 -25.17
CA GLU A 777 -6.77 -0.23 -26.20
C GLU A 777 -6.90 1.21 -25.68
N ALA A 778 -5.92 1.65 -24.89
CA ALA A 778 -5.85 2.96 -24.22
C ALA A 778 -6.97 3.28 -23.22
N ARG A 779 -7.94 2.38 -22.97
CA ARG A 779 -9.00 2.54 -21.97
C ARG A 779 -8.68 1.77 -20.69
N HIS A 780 -8.99 2.36 -19.54
CA HIS A 780 -8.93 1.64 -18.26
C HIS A 780 -10.06 0.61 -18.21
N ARG A 781 -9.73 -0.67 -18.09
CA ARG A 781 -10.70 -1.78 -18.03
C ARG A 781 -10.81 -2.33 -16.61
N THR A 782 -12.00 -2.81 -16.25
CA THR A 782 -12.28 -3.42 -14.93
C THR A 782 -12.08 -4.94 -14.96
N PHE A 783 -12.06 -5.60 -13.78
CA PHE A 783 -11.97 -7.06 -13.73
C PHE A 783 -13.22 -7.72 -14.34
N ILE A 784 -14.41 -7.18 -14.03
CA ILE A 784 -15.68 -7.66 -14.60
C ILE A 784 -15.66 -7.55 -16.13
N GLU A 785 -15.25 -6.41 -16.66
CA GLU A 785 -15.19 -6.19 -18.10
C GLU A 785 -14.28 -7.19 -18.82
N ALA A 786 -13.11 -7.50 -18.25
CA ALA A 786 -12.20 -8.51 -18.80
C ALA A 786 -12.84 -9.90 -18.87
N HIS A 787 -13.58 -10.32 -17.84
CA HIS A 787 -14.25 -11.63 -17.83
C HIS A 787 -15.45 -11.70 -18.80
N LEU A 788 -16.21 -10.61 -18.92
CA LEU A 788 -17.28 -10.49 -19.92
C LEU A 788 -16.71 -10.47 -21.34
N ALA A 789 -15.59 -9.80 -21.58
CA ALA A 789 -14.93 -9.75 -22.88
C ALA A 789 -14.44 -11.14 -23.34
N LYS A 790 -13.90 -11.97 -22.43
CA LYS A 790 -13.56 -13.37 -22.72
C LYS A 790 -14.79 -14.20 -23.06
N SER A 791 -15.85 -14.06 -22.27
CA SER A 791 -17.10 -14.81 -22.47
C SER A 791 -17.79 -14.41 -23.78
N ARG A 792 -17.69 -13.14 -24.18
CA ARG A 792 -18.15 -12.61 -25.47
C ARG A 792 -17.39 -13.25 -26.62
N LYS A 793 -16.05 -13.29 -26.53
CA LYS A 793 -15.20 -13.93 -27.53
C LYS A 793 -15.60 -15.39 -27.76
N THR A 794 -15.79 -16.16 -26.69
CA THR A 794 -16.28 -17.54 -26.77
C THR A 794 -17.67 -17.61 -27.38
N SER A 795 -18.61 -16.75 -26.95
CA SER A 795 -19.99 -16.74 -27.47
C SER A 795 -20.03 -16.54 -28.98
N ARG A 796 -19.24 -15.57 -29.49
CA ARG A 796 -19.14 -15.28 -30.92
C ARG A 796 -18.40 -16.38 -31.69
N ALA A 797 -17.35 -16.96 -31.11
CA ALA A 797 -16.57 -18.01 -31.76
C ALA A 797 -17.37 -19.31 -31.98
N PHE A 798 -18.29 -19.65 -31.08
CA PHE A 798 -19.09 -20.87 -31.13
C PHE A 798 -20.57 -20.64 -31.42
N GLY A 799 -21.01 -19.39 -31.63
CA GLY A 799 -22.41 -19.07 -31.95
C GLY A 799 -23.42 -19.40 -30.84
N ALA A 800 -22.95 -19.64 -29.60
CA ALA A 800 -23.77 -19.99 -28.45
C ALA A 800 -23.54 -18.97 -27.33
N ALA A 801 -24.58 -18.25 -26.92
CA ALA A 801 -24.50 -17.26 -25.86
C ALA A 801 -24.14 -17.92 -24.52
N VAL A 802 -22.99 -17.56 -23.95
CA VAL A 802 -22.50 -18.06 -22.67
C VAL A 802 -23.27 -17.39 -21.52
N PRO A 803 -23.92 -18.13 -20.60
CA PRO A 803 -24.39 -17.55 -19.35
C PRO A 803 -23.21 -17.20 -18.44
N HIS A 804 -23.16 -15.96 -17.96
CA HIS A 804 -22.12 -15.48 -17.05
C HIS A 804 -22.73 -15.05 -15.71
N ILE A 805 -22.20 -15.60 -14.62
CA ILE A 805 -22.71 -15.39 -13.27
C ILE A 805 -21.60 -14.79 -12.40
N PHE A 806 -21.86 -13.64 -11.78
CA PHE A 806 -20.99 -13.12 -10.72
C PHE A 806 -21.61 -13.43 -9.36
N THR A 807 -20.89 -14.17 -8.51
CA THR A 807 -21.27 -14.31 -7.11
C THR A 807 -20.86 -13.06 -6.34
N THR A 808 -21.74 -12.60 -5.45
CA THR A 808 -21.60 -11.31 -4.76
C THR A 808 -21.85 -11.49 -3.27
N SER A 809 -21.55 -10.47 -2.46
CA SER A 809 -21.84 -10.46 -1.01
C SER A 809 -22.67 -9.24 -0.61
N TYR A 810 -23.00 -9.13 0.68
CA TYR A 810 -23.60 -7.94 1.28
C TYR A 810 -22.82 -6.65 0.98
N LEU A 811 -21.51 -6.74 0.69
CA LEU A 811 -20.66 -5.59 0.37
C LEU A 811 -20.59 -5.31 -1.13
N THR A 812 -20.75 -6.33 -1.98
CA THR A 812 -20.47 -6.20 -3.43
C THR A 812 -21.69 -6.26 -4.33
N HIS A 813 -22.84 -6.76 -3.84
CA HIS A 813 -24.03 -6.97 -4.67
C HIS A 813 -24.59 -5.68 -5.27
N GLU A 814 -25.10 -4.78 -4.43
CA GLU A 814 -25.66 -3.48 -4.87
C GLU A 814 -24.60 -2.64 -5.62
N PRO A 815 -23.32 -2.55 -5.17
CA PRO A 815 -22.27 -1.92 -5.95
C PRO A 815 -22.06 -2.45 -7.36
N ILE A 816 -22.05 -3.77 -7.53
CA ILE A 816 -21.85 -4.38 -8.85
C ILE A 816 -23.10 -4.19 -9.71
N GLN A 817 -24.30 -4.31 -9.12
CA GLN A 817 -25.55 -4.14 -9.85
C GLN A 817 -25.67 -2.74 -10.45
N GLU A 818 -25.60 -1.70 -9.62
CA GLU A 818 -25.73 -0.31 -10.10
C GLU A 818 -24.63 0.03 -11.11
N PHE A 819 -23.39 -0.42 -10.86
CA PHE A 819 -22.29 -0.16 -11.79
C PHE A 819 -22.51 -0.83 -13.15
N LEU A 820 -23.02 -2.06 -13.17
CA LEU A 820 -23.33 -2.77 -14.41
C LEU A 820 -24.48 -2.08 -15.17
N GLU A 821 -25.50 -1.58 -14.48
CA GLU A 821 -26.58 -0.80 -15.08
C GLU A 821 -26.04 0.51 -15.69
N ASP A 822 -25.16 1.23 -14.98
CA ASP A 822 -24.53 2.48 -15.45
C ASP A 822 -23.69 2.31 -16.73
N VAL A 823 -23.04 1.16 -16.90
CA VAL A 823 -22.21 0.85 -18.08
C VAL A 823 -22.96 0.01 -19.12
N ASP A 824 -24.28 -0.09 -19.02
CA ASP A 824 -25.17 -0.89 -19.87
C ASP A 824 -24.66 -2.32 -20.09
N HIS A 825 -24.33 -2.98 -18.98
CA HIS A 825 -23.79 -4.34 -18.90
C HIS A 825 -22.58 -4.58 -19.83
N TYR A 826 -21.81 -3.53 -20.14
CA TYR A 826 -20.74 -3.55 -21.15
C TYR A 826 -21.20 -4.11 -22.51
N LYS A 827 -22.48 -3.94 -22.87
CA LYS A 827 -23.08 -4.51 -24.08
C LYS A 827 -22.84 -6.03 -24.18
N TYR A 828 -22.91 -6.75 -23.07
CA TYR A 828 -22.76 -8.20 -23.08
C TYR A 828 -24.01 -8.86 -23.70
N GLU A 829 -23.80 -9.69 -24.72
CA GLU A 829 -24.88 -10.30 -25.52
C GLU A 829 -25.49 -11.55 -24.87
N GLY A 830 -24.79 -12.17 -23.91
CA GLY A 830 -25.23 -13.39 -23.23
C GLY A 830 -26.02 -13.14 -21.95
N PRO A 831 -26.66 -14.17 -21.38
CA PRO A 831 -27.32 -14.06 -20.08
C PRO A 831 -26.32 -13.63 -19.00
N LEU A 832 -26.61 -12.53 -18.30
CA LEU A 832 -25.79 -12.01 -17.21
C LEU A 832 -26.59 -12.02 -15.92
N SER A 833 -26.08 -12.69 -14.89
CA SER A 833 -26.74 -12.81 -13.59
C SER A 833 -25.82 -12.47 -12.43
N LEU A 834 -26.37 -11.84 -11.40
CA LEU A 834 -25.72 -11.66 -10.10
C LEU A 834 -26.32 -12.65 -9.11
N SER A 835 -25.46 -13.37 -8.39
CA SER A 835 -25.86 -14.28 -7.32
C SER A 835 -25.61 -13.60 -5.97
N PRO A 836 -26.65 -13.05 -5.30
CA PRO A 836 -26.50 -12.42 -3.99
C PRO A 836 -26.08 -13.45 -2.93
N GLY A 837 -25.10 -13.07 -2.12
CA GLY A 837 -24.69 -13.85 -0.97
C GLY A 837 -25.80 -13.87 0.08
N GLN A 838 -26.20 -15.06 0.53
CA GLN A 838 -27.22 -15.25 1.57
C GLN A 838 -26.63 -15.92 2.82
N SER A 839 -25.32 -15.83 3.00
CA SER A 839 -24.61 -16.37 4.16
C SER A 839 -23.59 -15.32 4.62
N VAL A 840 -23.75 -14.81 5.84
CA VAL A 840 -22.90 -13.77 6.43
C VAL A 840 -22.53 -14.13 7.87
N GLY A 841 -21.35 -13.68 8.32
CA GLY A 841 -20.91 -13.82 9.70
C GLY A 841 -20.72 -12.45 10.37
N LEU A 842 -20.68 -12.45 11.70
CA LEU A 842 -20.35 -11.29 12.51
C LEU A 842 -18.91 -11.45 13.02
N ARG A 843 -18.09 -10.41 12.84
CA ARG A 843 -16.69 -10.42 13.30
C ARG A 843 -16.64 -10.51 14.82
N MET A 844 -15.60 -11.15 15.33
CA MET A 844 -15.35 -11.27 16.77
C MET A 844 -14.03 -10.61 17.15
N ILE A 845 -13.92 -10.20 18.41
CA ILE A 845 -12.66 -9.82 19.03
C ILE A 845 -11.76 -11.06 19.08
N PRO A 846 -10.50 -10.98 18.63
CA PRO A 846 -9.60 -12.13 18.63
C PRO A 846 -9.25 -12.57 20.05
N THR A 847 -8.89 -13.85 20.21
CA THR A 847 -8.33 -14.34 21.47
C THR A 847 -6.86 -13.96 21.57
N GLU A 848 -6.35 -13.72 22.78
CA GLU A 848 -4.92 -13.50 22.99
C GLU A 848 -4.11 -14.69 22.46
N ARG A 849 -4.60 -15.90 22.70
CA ARG A 849 -3.98 -17.14 22.22
C ARG A 849 -3.77 -17.11 20.71
N ASP A 850 -4.79 -16.72 19.94
CA ASP A 850 -4.69 -16.64 18.49
C ASP A 850 -3.75 -15.50 18.05
N LEU A 851 -3.80 -14.34 18.71
CA LEU A 851 -2.87 -13.24 18.43
C LEU A 851 -1.40 -13.64 18.66
N ARG A 852 -1.10 -14.30 19.78
CA ARG A 852 0.25 -14.81 20.08
C ARG A 852 0.67 -15.87 19.09
N PHE A 853 -0.19 -16.84 18.79
CA PHE A 853 0.10 -17.84 17.77
C PHE A 853 0.46 -17.19 16.43
N ALA A 854 -0.34 -16.22 15.98
CA ALA A 854 -0.12 -15.52 14.72
C ALA A 854 1.17 -14.69 14.67
N TRP A 855 1.64 -14.16 15.81
CA TRP A 855 2.72 -13.18 15.85
C TRP A 855 4.04 -13.70 16.43
N GLU A 856 3.98 -14.67 17.32
CA GLU A 856 5.10 -15.22 18.08
C GLU A 856 5.49 -16.62 17.61
N GLU A 857 4.52 -17.45 17.20
CA GLU A 857 4.77 -18.85 16.78
C GLU A 857 4.88 -19.01 15.26
N MET A 858 4.03 -18.33 14.49
CA MET A 858 4.09 -18.37 13.02
C MET A 858 5.34 -17.64 12.51
N PRO A 859 6.11 -18.23 11.57
CA PRO A 859 7.20 -17.54 10.89
C PRO A 859 6.82 -16.14 10.39
N GLN A 860 7.48 -15.14 10.97
CA GLN A 860 7.31 -13.75 10.58
C GLN A 860 8.47 -13.30 9.72
N GLN A 861 8.18 -12.46 8.73
CA GLN A 861 9.23 -11.66 8.13
C GLN A 861 9.80 -10.75 9.22
N ARG A 862 11.08 -10.95 9.54
CA ARG A 862 11.83 -10.02 10.35
C ARG A 862 11.91 -8.70 9.60
N LEU A 863 11.41 -7.64 10.22
CA LEU A 863 11.54 -6.31 9.67
C LEU A 863 12.93 -5.76 9.95
N ASP A 864 13.22 -4.58 9.41
CA ASP A 864 14.35 -3.82 9.92
C ASP A 864 14.25 -3.63 11.44
N GLU A 865 15.37 -3.51 12.15
CA GLU A 865 15.39 -3.42 13.63
C GLU A 865 14.38 -2.43 14.21
N GLN A 866 14.27 -1.23 13.64
CA GLN A 866 13.35 -0.20 14.16
C GLN A 866 11.88 -0.52 13.83
N GLN A 867 11.62 -0.99 12.60
CA GLN A 867 10.29 -1.46 12.21
C GLN A 867 9.84 -2.68 13.03
N GLN A 868 10.78 -3.57 13.40
CA GLN A 868 10.53 -4.73 14.23
C GLN A 868 10.12 -4.32 15.65
N LYS A 869 10.89 -3.42 16.29
CA LYS A 869 10.54 -2.85 17.60
C LYS A 869 9.15 -2.19 17.58
N MET A 870 8.87 -1.41 16.54
CA MET A 870 7.55 -0.79 16.33
C MET A 870 6.44 -1.84 16.19
N GLY A 871 6.67 -2.89 15.39
CA GLY A 871 5.72 -3.99 15.21
C GLY A 871 5.43 -4.75 16.51
N GLU A 872 6.45 -5.07 17.31
CA GLU A 872 6.30 -5.75 18.60
C GLU A 872 5.52 -4.91 19.62
N SER A 873 5.79 -3.61 19.69
CA SER A 873 5.04 -2.70 20.56
C SER A 873 3.56 -2.61 20.16
N LEU A 874 3.28 -2.48 18.85
CA LEU A 874 1.91 -2.47 18.34
C LEU A 874 1.17 -3.78 18.66
N ARG A 875 1.82 -4.93 18.46
CA ARG A 875 1.25 -6.25 18.77
C ARG A 875 0.89 -6.37 20.25
N ASN A 876 1.75 -5.89 21.15
CA ASN A 876 1.46 -5.89 22.58
C ASN A 876 0.25 -4.98 22.92
N ALA A 877 0.14 -3.81 22.32
CA ALA A 877 -1.00 -2.92 22.50
C ALA A 877 -2.31 -3.59 22.03
N LEU A 878 -2.28 -4.28 20.88
CA LEU A 878 -3.44 -5.00 20.33
C LEU A 878 -3.85 -6.22 21.17
N ILE A 879 -2.90 -6.93 21.80
CA ILE A 879 -3.23 -8.00 22.77
C ILE A 879 -3.98 -7.42 23.98
N GLN A 880 -3.52 -6.29 24.52
CA GLN A 880 -4.19 -5.66 25.66
C GLN A 880 -5.58 -5.12 25.28
N TRP A 881 -5.73 -4.60 24.06
CA TRP A 881 -7.03 -4.22 23.51
C TRP A 881 -8.00 -5.42 23.43
N ALA A 882 -7.54 -6.56 22.90
CA ALA A 882 -8.38 -7.76 22.80
C ALA A 882 -8.86 -8.25 24.17
N ARG A 883 -7.95 -8.30 25.16
CA ARG A 883 -8.28 -8.66 26.55
C ARG A 883 -9.31 -7.72 27.18
N SER A 884 -9.10 -6.42 27.05
CA SER A 884 -9.97 -5.41 27.67
C SER A 884 -11.33 -5.28 26.97
N SER A 885 -11.40 -5.59 25.68
CA SER A 885 -12.64 -5.57 24.89
C SER A 885 -13.47 -6.86 25.04
N GLY A 886 -12.85 -7.95 25.48
CA GLY A 886 -13.49 -9.25 25.68
C GLY A 886 -13.22 -10.23 24.53
N GLU A 887 -12.39 -11.24 24.79
CA GLU A 887 -12.01 -12.25 23.79
C GLU A 887 -13.22 -13.06 23.29
N ALA A 888 -13.28 -13.26 21.97
CA ALA A 888 -14.36 -13.92 21.24
C ALA A 888 -15.75 -13.24 21.35
N ALA A 889 -15.83 -12.02 21.89
CA ALA A 889 -17.06 -11.23 21.88
C ALA A 889 -17.34 -10.63 20.49
N ASP A 890 -18.58 -10.24 20.23
CA ASP A 890 -18.97 -9.58 18.98
C ASP A 890 -18.25 -8.24 18.78
N TYR A 891 -17.61 -8.05 17.63
CA TYR A 891 -16.98 -6.79 17.25
C TYR A 891 -18.03 -5.81 16.68
N THR A 892 -18.54 -4.93 17.52
CA THR A 892 -19.62 -3.97 17.18
C THR A 892 -19.19 -2.50 17.18
N ASP A 893 -17.98 -2.19 17.66
CA ASP A 893 -17.44 -0.82 17.76
C ASP A 893 -16.81 -0.33 16.43
N ASN A 894 -17.62 -0.36 15.36
CA ASN A 894 -17.28 0.17 14.03
C ASN A 894 -18.56 0.49 13.22
N LEU A 895 -18.42 0.92 11.95
CA LEU A 895 -19.52 1.01 11.01
C LEU A 895 -20.18 -0.37 10.80
N PRO A 896 -21.51 -0.49 10.73
CA PRO A 896 -22.20 -1.79 10.66
C PRO A 896 -21.66 -2.75 9.57
N LEU A 897 -21.40 -2.25 8.36
CA LEU A 897 -20.84 -3.07 7.26
C LEU A 897 -19.42 -3.59 7.54
N GLN A 898 -18.67 -2.87 8.38
CA GLN A 898 -17.33 -3.26 8.86
C GLN A 898 -17.37 -4.21 10.06
N CYS A 899 -18.56 -4.53 10.59
CA CYS A 899 -18.72 -5.58 11.60
C CYS A 899 -19.00 -6.95 10.96
N LEU A 900 -19.51 -6.99 9.73
CA LEU A 900 -19.86 -8.22 9.02
C LEU A 900 -18.66 -8.83 8.28
N HIS A 901 -18.72 -10.11 7.93
CA HIS A 901 -17.78 -10.74 7.00
C HIS A 901 -18.43 -11.84 6.14
N PRO A 902 -17.93 -12.11 4.92
CA PRO A 902 -18.30 -13.30 4.18
C PRO A 902 -17.75 -14.55 4.88
N VAL A 903 -18.49 -15.66 4.84
CA VAL A 903 -18.18 -16.91 5.57
C VAL A 903 -17.34 -17.91 4.76
N GLY A 904 -16.58 -17.41 3.78
CA GLY A 904 -15.73 -18.20 2.90
C GLY A 904 -16.38 -18.59 1.57
N HIS A 905 -15.53 -18.79 0.56
CA HIS A 905 -15.94 -18.98 -0.84
C HIS A 905 -16.68 -20.29 -1.11
N TRP A 906 -16.66 -21.25 -0.17
CA TRP A 906 -17.49 -22.45 -0.30
C TRP A 906 -18.97 -22.11 -0.41
N TYR A 907 -19.47 -21.11 0.33
CA TYR A 907 -20.88 -20.73 0.33
C TYR A 907 -21.33 -20.01 -0.94
N GLU A 908 -20.42 -19.54 -1.80
CA GLU A 908 -20.77 -18.79 -3.01
C GLU A 908 -21.51 -19.66 -4.05
N VAL A 909 -21.13 -20.94 -4.17
CA VAL A 909 -21.82 -21.88 -5.07
C VAL A 909 -23.17 -22.35 -4.51
N PRO A 910 -23.27 -22.84 -3.24
CA PRO A 910 -24.55 -23.13 -2.60
C PRO A 910 -25.54 -21.96 -2.58
N ASN A 911 -25.04 -20.71 -2.48
CA ASN A 911 -25.90 -19.54 -2.58
C ASN A 911 -26.63 -19.48 -3.92
N LEU A 912 -26.05 -19.96 -5.04
CA LEU A 912 -26.75 -20.06 -6.33
C LEU A 912 -28.00 -20.94 -6.25
N PHE A 913 -27.96 -21.98 -5.41
CA PHE A 913 -29.08 -22.88 -5.19
C PHE A 913 -30.11 -22.18 -4.31
N ARG A 914 -29.64 -21.60 -3.20
CA ARG A 914 -30.47 -20.99 -2.15
C ARG A 914 -31.22 -19.75 -2.62
N ASN A 915 -30.58 -18.90 -3.43
CA ASN A 915 -31.16 -17.66 -3.95
C ASN A 915 -31.92 -17.84 -5.27
N GLY A 916 -32.00 -19.06 -5.80
CA GLY A 916 -32.76 -19.41 -7.00
C GLY A 916 -32.11 -19.00 -8.34
N VAL A 917 -30.89 -18.46 -8.35
CA VAL A 917 -30.20 -18.07 -9.59
C VAL A 917 -29.90 -19.30 -10.45
N LEU A 918 -29.44 -20.41 -9.86
CA LEU A 918 -29.19 -21.63 -10.63
C LEU A 918 -30.49 -22.19 -11.24
N LEU A 919 -31.59 -22.17 -10.48
CA LEU A 919 -32.89 -22.63 -10.96
C LEU A 919 -33.35 -21.83 -12.19
N ARG A 920 -33.23 -20.50 -12.13
CA ARG A 920 -33.58 -19.62 -13.26
C ARG A 920 -32.75 -19.91 -14.50
N ILE A 921 -31.44 -20.05 -14.33
CA ILE A 921 -30.54 -20.35 -15.45
C ILE A 921 -30.82 -21.73 -16.04
N LEU A 922 -31.15 -22.72 -15.23
CA LEU A 922 -31.55 -24.05 -15.73
C LEU A 922 -32.89 -24.04 -16.47
N GLN A 923 -33.81 -23.13 -16.09
CA GLN A 923 -35.06 -22.93 -16.83
C GLN A 923 -34.82 -22.26 -18.18
N GLU A 924 -33.89 -21.30 -18.24
CA GLU A 924 -33.49 -20.63 -19.48
C GLU A 924 -32.61 -21.52 -20.38
N ARG A 925 -31.81 -22.40 -19.79
CA ARG A 925 -30.85 -23.31 -20.43
C ARG A 925 -30.95 -24.74 -19.88
N PRO A 926 -31.97 -25.52 -20.27
CA PRO A 926 -32.13 -26.90 -19.81
C PRO A 926 -30.94 -27.80 -20.17
N GLU A 927 -30.27 -27.51 -21.29
CA GLU A 927 -29.08 -28.23 -21.76
C GLU A 927 -27.82 -27.99 -20.91
N LEU A 928 -27.80 -27.01 -20.00
CA LEU A 928 -26.62 -26.71 -19.16
C LEU A 928 -26.16 -27.95 -18.39
N GLN A 929 -24.88 -28.31 -18.52
CA GLN A 929 -24.25 -29.46 -17.86
C GLN A 929 -23.04 -29.06 -17.01
N TYR A 930 -22.28 -28.05 -17.43
CA TYR A 930 -20.98 -27.72 -16.86
C TYR A 930 -20.88 -26.27 -16.42
N LEU A 931 -20.14 -26.03 -15.33
CA LEU A 931 -19.76 -24.69 -14.89
C LEU A 931 -18.24 -24.55 -14.91
N LEU A 932 -17.74 -23.41 -15.37
CA LEU A 932 -16.37 -22.95 -15.11
C LEU A 932 -16.40 -21.95 -13.96
N LEU A 933 -15.95 -22.35 -12.77
CA LEU A 933 -15.80 -21.48 -11.61
C LEU A 933 -14.38 -20.93 -11.54
N HIS A 934 -14.21 -19.63 -11.29
CA HIS A 934 -12.90 -19.04 -11.03
C HIS A 934 -12.98 -17.75 -10.20
N ASN A 935 -11.86 -17.35 -9.59
CA ASN A 935 -11.77 -16.05 -8.91
C ASN A 935 -11.85 -14.89 -9.90
N VAL A 936 -12.42 -13.75 -9.47
CA VAL A 936 -12.42 -12.50 -10.26
C VAL A 936 -11.00 -12.00 -10.59
N ASP A 937 -9.98 -12.38 -9.82
CA ASP A 937 -8.59 -11.99 -10.03
C ASP A 937 -7.72 -13.03 -10.76
N THR A 938 -8.28 -14.18 -11.16
CA THR A 938 -7.63 -15.14 -12.07
C THR A 938 -7.96 -14.76 -13.52
N LEU A 939 -7.29 -13.72 -14.04
CA LEU A 939 -7.65 -13.11 -15.33
C LEU A 939 -7.40 -14.02 -16.55
N GLY A 940 -6.51 -15.00 -16.45
CA GLY A 940 -6.23 -15.94 -17.53
C GLY A 940 -7.26 -17.06 -17.70
N ALA A 941 -8.13 -17.30 -16.71
CA ALA A 941 -9.15 -18.35 -16.77
C ALA A 941 -10.19 -18.07 -17.87
N ASN A 942 -10.34 -18.96 -18.84
CA ASN A 942 -11.34 -18.85 -19.92
C ASN A 942 -11.92 -20.23 -20.26
N LEU A 943 -13.00 -20.21 -21.06
CA LEU A 943 -13.63 -21.41 -21.63
C LEU A 943 -12.75 -22.02 -22.72
N ASP A 944 -11.68 -22.69 -22.29
CA ASP A 944 -10.80 -23.46 -23.17
C ASP A 944 -11.47 -24.79 -23.57
N PRO A 945 -11.66 -25.06 -24.88
CA PRO A 945 -12.34 -26.28 -25.32
C PRO A 945 -11.58 -27.56 -24.96
N THR A 946 -10.25 -27.52 -24.92
CA THR A 946 -9.44 -28.70 -24.64
C THR A 946 -9.56 -29.12 -23.18
N LEU A 947 -9.46 -28.18 -22.24
CA LEU A 947 -9.67 -28.44 -20.81
C LEU A 947 -11.11 -28.86 -20.50
N LEU A 948 -12.10 -28.24 -21.14
CA LEU A 948 -13.50 -28.67 -21.03
C LEU A 948 -13.67 -30.12 -21.50
N GLY A 949 -13.16 -30.46 -22.68
CA GLY A 949 -13.26 -31.82 -23.20
C GLY A 949 -12.54 -32.85 -22.34
N HIS A 950 -11.41 -32.49 -21.74
CA HIS A 950 -10.74 -33.32 -20.74
C HIS A 950 -11.63 -33.55 -19.51
N HIS A 951 -12.25 -32.50 -18.97
CA HIS A 951 -13.19 -32.62 -17.85
C HIS A 951 -14.37 -33.54 -18.19
N ILE A 952 -14.98 -33.35 -19.37
CA ILE A 952 -16.08 -34.19 -19.87
C ILE A 952 -15.67 -35.66 -19.94
N GLU A 953 -14.55 -35.96 -20.59
CA GLU A 953 -14.10 -37.34 -20.76
C GLU A 953 -13.70 -38.00 -19.43
N SER A 954 -13.11 -37.23 -18.52
CA SER A 954 -12.68 -37.73 -17.22
C SER A 954 -13.84 -38.23 -16.34
N GLY A 955 -15.08 -37.80 -16.64
CA GLY A 955 -16.28 -38.12 -15.86
C GLY A 955 -16.23 -37.62 -14.41
N ARG A 956 -15.28 -36.74 -14.08
CA ARG A 956 -15.10 -36.22 -12.72
C ARG A 956 -16.20 -35.22 -12.40
N MET A 957 -16.54 -35.12 -11.11
CA MET A 957 -17.44 -34.09 -10.61
C MET A 957 -16.77 -32.72 -10.64
N LEU A 958 -15.50 -32.65 -10.22
CA LEU A 958 -14.70 -31.43 -10.17
C LEU A 958 -13.33 -31.67 -10.83
N THR A 959 -12.88 -30.76 -11.69
CA THR A 959 -11.47 -30.71 -12.13
C THR A 959 -10.88 -29.36 -11.76
N PHE A 960 -9.88 -29.38 -10.88
CA PHE A 960 -9.19 -28.17 -10.42
C PHE A 960 -7.96 -27.88 -11.28
N GLU A 961 -7.76 -26.62 -11.64
CA GLU A 961 -6.54 -26.18 -12.31
C GLU A 961 -5.48 -25.76 -11.26
N VAL A 962 -4.24 -26.20 -11.45
CA VAL A 962 -3.09 -25.86 -10.61
C VAL A 962 -1.95 -25.29 -11.46
N ILE A 963 -1.06 -24.49 -10.88
CA ILE A 963 0.16 -23.99 -11.53
C ILE A 963 1.40 -24.44 -10.75
N ARG A 964 2.58 -24.35 -11.38
CA ARG A 964 3.85 -24.52 -10.66
C ARG A 964 4.01 -23.40 -9.63
N ARG A 965 4.37 -23.81 -8.41
CA ARG A 965 4.56 -22.89 -7.28
C ARG A 965 5.80 -22.02 -7.48
N ARG A 966 5.64 -20.72 -7.27
CA ARG A 966 6.72 -19.75 -7.10
C ARG A 966 6.76 -19.24 -5.65
N MET A 967 7.86 -18.57 -5.31
CA MET A 967 8.10 -17.99 -3.99
C MET A 967 7.00 -17.00 -3.54
N GLU A 968 6.41 -16.27 -4.48
CA GLU A 968 5.33 -15.33 -4.20
C GLU A 968 3.95 -15.97 -4.02
N ASP A 969 3.76 -17.22 -4.44
CA ASP A 969 2.47 -17.89 -4.30
C ASP A 969 2.28 -18.35 -2.85
N ARG A 970 1.27 -17.78 -2.19
CA ARG A 970 0.89 -18.14 -0.84
C ARG A 970 -0.49 -18.76 -0.82
N GLY A 971 -0.63 -19.90 -0.14
CA GLY A 971 -1.91 -20.59 0.02
C GLY A 971 -1.84 -22.05 -0.39
N GLY A 972 -3.01 -22.67 -0.50
CA GLY A 972 -3.11 -24.10 -0.69
C GLY A 972 -2.49 -24.64 -1.98
N GLY A 973 -2.06 -25.90 -1.89
CA GLY A 973 -1.48 -26.65 -3.00
C GLY A 973 -2.15 -28.01 -3.18
N LEU A 974 -1.76 -28.71 -4.24
CA LEU A 974 -2.11 -30.11 -4.44
C LEU A 974 -1.14 -30.97 -3.64
N ALA A 975 -1.67 -31.87 -2.81
CA ALA A 975 -0.89 -32.78 -1.99
C ALA A 975 -1.54 -34.16 -1.95
N ARG A 976 -0.75 -35.18 -1.65
CA ARG A 976 -1.27 -36.48 -1.21
C ARG A 976 -1.35 -36.48 0.30
N ILE A 977 -2.57 -36.54 0.84
CA ILE A 977 -2.80 -36.61 2.28
C ILE A 977 -3.24 -38.03 2.63
N ASN A 978 -2.44 -38.73 3.42
CA ASN A 978 -2.64 -40.15 3.75
C ASN A 978 -2.87 -41.01 2.49
N GLY A 979 -2.09 -40.74 1.43
CA GLY A 979 -2.14 -41.48 0.16
C GLY A 979 -3.24 -41.06 -0.82
N ARG A 980 -4.05 -40.03 -0.53
CA ARG A 980 -5.07 -39.51 -1.45
C ARG A 980 -4.74 -38.09 -1.93
N ALA A 981 -4.70 -37.89 -3.25
CA ALA A 981 -4.55 -36.57 -3.84
C ALA A 981 -5.76 -35.68 -3.52
N ARG A 982 -5.50 -34.51 -2.92
CA ARG A 982 -6.49 -33.48 -2.63
C ARG A 982 -5.84 -32.10 -2.53
N LEU A 983 -6.64 -31.05 -2.63
CA LEU A 983 -6.16 -29.70 -2.31
C LEU A 983 -6.11 -29.54 -0.79
N ILE A 984 -5.09 -28.86 -0.31
CA ILE A 984 -4.93 -28.51 1.10
C ILE A 984 -4.56 -27.03 1.20
N GLU A 985 -5.22 -26.31 2.09
CA GLU A 985 -4.96 -24.90 2.33
C GLU A 985 -3.75 -24.71 3.25
N GLY A 986 -2.95 -23.67 3.00
CA GLY A 986 -1.72 -23.45 3.77
C GLY A 986 -1.95 -23.32 5.27
N LEU A 987 -3.08 -22.70 5.66
CA LEU A 987 -3.50 -22.58 7.07
C LEU A 987 -3.90 -23.91 7.74
N ALA A 988 -4.09 -24.96 6.95
CA ALA A 988 -4.43 -26.30 7.43
C ALA A 988 -3.19 -27.22 7.53
N LEU A 989 -2.03 -26.80 7.03
CA LEU A 989 -0.81 -27.61 7.11
C LEU A 989 -0.30 -27.68 8.56
N PRO A 990 0.13 -28.86 9.06
CA PRO A 990 0.67 -29.00 10.42
C PRO A 990 1.87 -28.10 10.68
N ARG A 991 2.74 -27.95 9.67
CA ARG A 991 3.96 -27.14 9.72
C ARG A 991 4.08 -26.31 8.44
N GLU A 992 4.68 -25.13 8.55
CA GLU A 992 4.89 -24.28 7.37
C GLU A 992 5.87 -24.93 6.38
N GLU A 993 6.84 -25.71 6.86
CA GLU A 993 7.78 -26.45 6.01
C GLU A 993 7.10 -27.44 5.05
N ASP A 994 5.91 -27.95 5.40
CA ASP A 994 5.15 -28.88 4.57
C ASP A 994 4.65 -28.20 3.29
N GLU A 995 4.39 -26.88 3.31
CA GLU A 995 3.95 -26.13 2.12
C GLU A 995 5.03 -26.09 1.05
N PHE A 996 6.30 -26.03 1.49
CA PHE A 996 7.47 -25.97 0.63
C PHE A 996 7.85 -27.34 0.03
N GLN A 997 7.18 -28.41 0.46
CA GLN A 997 7.28 -29.74 -0.14
C GLN A 997 6.30 -29.93 -1.30
N LEU A 998 5.39 -28.98 -1.56
CA LEU A 998 4.37 -29.09 -2.59
C LEU A 998 4.76 -28.30 -3.85
N SER A 999 4.77 -28.97 -5.00
CA SER A 999 5.20 -28.38 -6.27
C SER A 999 4.11 -27.58 -7.00
N CYS A 1000 2.85 -27.75 -6.58
CA CYS A 1000 1.67 -27.15 -7.20
C CYS A 1000 0.97 -26.14 -6.29
N TYR A 1001 0.46 -25.07 -6.90
CA TYR A 1001 -0.36 -24.03 -6.28
C TYR A 1001 -1.77 -24.03 -6.87
N ASN A 1002 -2.79 -23.88 -6.01
CA ASN A 1002 -4.19 -23.87 -6.41
C ASN A 1002 -4.58 -22.54 -7.07
N THR A 1003 -5.06 -22.59 -8.32
CA THR A 1003 -5.51 -21.40 -9.06
C THR A 1003 -6.93 -20.95 -8.69
N MET A 1004 -7.66 -21.76 -7.92
CA MET A 1004 -9.09 -21.59 -7.64
C MET A 1004 -9.97 -21.55 -8.90
N THR A 1005 -9.48 -22.09 -10.02
CA THR A 1005 -10.27 -22.40 -11.21
C THR A 1005 -10.74 -23.85 -11.13
N THR A 1006 -12.04 -24.09 -11.31
CA THR A 1006 -12.67 -25.41 -11.19
C THR A 1006 -13.71 -25.63 -12.29
N TRP A 1007 -13.54 -26.71 -13.04
CA TRP A 1007 -14.58 -27.24 -13.92
C TRP A 1007 -15.51 -28.13 -13.10
N ILE A 1008 -16.82 -27.95 -13.27
CA ILE A 1008 -17.85 -28.59 -12.43
C ILE A 1008 -18.86 -29.29 -13.33
N HIS A 1009 -19.12 -30.58 -13.08
CA HIS A 1009 -20.29 -31.28 -13.61
C HIS A 1009 -21.49 -31.03 -12.69
N LEU A 1010 -22.51 -30.34 -13.20
CA LEU A 1010 -23.60 -29.80 -12.40
C LEU A 1010 -24.42 -30.88 -11.67
N ASP A 1011 -24.89 -31.90 -12.39
CA ASP A 1011 -25.75 -32.93 -11.77
C ASP A 1011 -24.99 -33.79 -10.75
N SER A 1012 -23.70 -34.03 -10.97
CA SER A 1012 -22.84 -34.70 -9.99
C SER A 1012 -22.66 -33.85 -8.74
N LEU A 1013 -22.52 -32.53 -8.87
CA LEU A 1013 -22.49 -31.62 -7.73
C LEU A 1013 -23.82 -31.61 -6.98
N LEU A 1014 -24.97 -31.51 -7.66
CA LEU A 1014 -26.28 -31.55 -7.00
C LEU A 1014 -26.48 -32.85 -6.22
N ARG A 1015 -26.09 -34.00 -6.79
CA ARG A 1015 -26.12 -35.29 -6.09
C ARG A 1015 -25.27 -35.31 -4.82
N LEU A 1016 -24.13 -34.62 -4.77
CA LEU A 1016 -23.32 -34.48 -3.54
C LEU A 1016 -24.12 -33.81 -2.41
N PHE A 1017 -24.95 -32.82 -2.76
CA PHE A 1017 -25.84 -32.15 -1.81
C PHE A 1017 -27.12 -32.94 -1.53
N GLY A 1018 -27.33 -34.10 -2.19
CA GLY A 1018 -28.57 -34.86 -2.08
C GLY A 1018 -29.73 -34.25 -2.86
N LEU A 1019 -29.45 -33.43 -3.87
CA LEU A 1019 -30.44 -32.71 -4.67
C LEU A 1019 -30.47 -33.23 -6.13
N GLN A 1020 -31.64 -33.14 -6.75
CA GLN A 1020 -31.83 -33.14 -8.21
C GLN A 1020 -32.15 -31.71 -8.69
N ARG A 1021 -32.25 -31.51 -10.01
CA ARG A 1021 -32.55 -30.19 -10.58
C ARG A 1021 -33.91 -29.66 -10.12
N GLU A 1022 -34.91 -30.54 -9.98
CA GLU A 1022 -36.27 -30.19 -9.58
C GLU A 1022 -36.36 -29.76 -8.11
N ASP A 1023 -35.48 -30.30 -7.26
CA ASP A 1023 -35.43 -29.97 -5.83
C ASP A 1023 -35.04 -28.50 -5.58
N LEU A 1024 -34.39 -27.85 -6.54
CA LEU A 1024 -34.00 -26.43 -6.46
C LEU A 1024 -35.20 -25.49 -6.30
N ALA A 1025 -36.42 -25.93 -6.63
CA ALA A 1025 -37.64 -25.18 -6.41
C ALA A 1025 -38.11 -25.17 -4.93
N ASN A 1026 -37.56 -26.06 -4.09
CA ASN A 1026 -37.91 -26.16 -2.67
C ASN A 1026 -36.79 -25.57 -1.79
N THR A 1027 -36.96 -24.32 -1.36
CA THR A 1027 -35.96 -23.57 -0.59
C THR A 1027 -35.60 -24.24 0.73
N ASP A 1028 -36.55 -24.83 1.46
CA ASP A 1028 -36.28 -25.49 2.74
C ASP A 1028 -35.44 -26.75 2.55
N HIS A 1029 -35.73 -27.53 1.49
CA HIS A 1029 -34.94 -28.71 1.13
C HIS A 1029 -33.51 -28.32 0.76
N VAL A 1030 -33.34 -27.26 -0.04
CA VAL A 1030 -32.02 -26.73 -0.41
C VAL A 1030 -31.24 -26.26 0.83
N ILE A 1031 -31.86 -25.50 1.75
CA ILE A 1031 -31.19 -25.03 2.97
C ILE A 1031 -30.73 -26.20 3.84
N ALA A 1032 -31.56 -27.23 4.00
CA ALA A 1032 -31.22 -28.44 4.75
C ALA A 1032 -30.03 -29.20 4.11
N ALA A 1033 -30.05 -29.37 2.79
CA ALA A 1033 -28.97 -29.98 2.01
C ALA A 1033 -27.64 -29.23 2.16
N ILE A 1034 -27.67 -27.89 2.07
CA ILE A 1034 -26.49 -27.05 2.26
C ILE A 1034 -25.91 -27.24 3.67
N ARG A 1035 -26.76 -27.19 4.71
CA ARG A 1035 -26.33 -27.40 6.11
C ARG A 1035 -25.69 -28.78 6.32
N ALA A 1036 -26.24 -29.82 5.70
CA ALA A 1036 -25.73 -31.19 5.82
C ALA A 1036 -24.31 -31.33 5.26
N VAL A 1037 -24.01 -30.72 4.11
CA VAL A 1037 -22.65 -30.71 3.55
C VAL A 1037 -21.73 -29.77 4.35
N ALA A 1038 -22.19 -28.58 4.73
CA ALA A 1038 -21.40 -27.59 5.48
C ALA A 1038 -20.86 -28.15 6.80
N ALA A 1039 -21.66 -28.96 7.50
CA ALA A 1039 -21.30 -29.59 8.78
C ALA A 1039 -20.14 -30.60 8.67
N ARG A 1040 -19.86 -31.10 7.46
CA ARG A 1040 -18.78 -32.07 7.19
C ARG A 1040 -17.47 -31.43 6.76
N LEU A 1041 -17.50 -30.14 6.45
CA LEU A 1041 -16.33 -29.37 6.06
C LEU A 1041 -15.69 -28.71 7.28
N PRO A 1042 -14.37 -28.50 7.28
CA PRO A 1042 -13.70 -27.76 8.35
C PRO A 1042 -14.26 -26.34 8.45
N THR A 1043 -14.15 -25.75 9.64
CA THR A 1043 -14.42 -24.33 9.88
C THR A 1043 -13.10 -23.70 10.27
N TYR A 1044 -12.58 -22.82 9.44
CA TYR A 1044 -11.30 -22.18 9.67
C TYR A 1044 -11.48 -20.85 10.37
N ILE A 1045 -10.62 -20.58 11.35
CA ILE A 1045 -10.53 -19.28 12.01
C ILE A 1045 -9.45 -18.46 11.30
N THR A 1046 -9.74 -17.20 10.97
CA THR A 1046 -8.77 -16.30 10.35
C THR A 1046 -8.74 -14.97 11.07
N LEU A 1047 -7.55 -14.35 11.11
CA LEU A 1047 -7.40 -12.96 11.53
C LEU A 1047 -7.42 -12.07 10.28
N LYS A 1048 -8.19 -11.00 10.34
CA LYS A 1048 -8.20 -9.95 9.31
C LYS A 1048 -8.04 -8.59 9.97
N ASP A 1049 -7.37 -7.70 9.26
CA ASP A 1049 -7.24 -6.31 9.65
C ASP A 1049 -8.46 -5.52 9.16
N VAL A 1050 -9.14 -4.81 10.07
CA VAL A 1050 -10.25 -3.92 9.77
C VAL A 1050 -9.87 -2.49 10.12
N LYS A 1051 -10.17 -1.57 9.20
CA LYS A 1051 -9.91 -0.14 9.38
C LYS A 1051 -11.04 0.52 10.16
N LYS A 1052 -10.68 1.29 11.19
CA LYS A 1052 -11.56 2.20 11.91
C LYS A 1052 -11.16 3.64 11.60
N ARG A 1053 -12.05 4.38 10.94
CA ARG A 1053 -11.81 5.77 10.56
C ARG A 1053 -12.36 6.73 11.60
N TRP A 1054 -11.61 7.79 11.90
CA TRP A 1054 -12.01 8.85 12.83
C TRP A 1054 -11.40 10.20 12.42
N GLY A 1055 -11.87 11.27 13.06
CA GLY A 1055 -11.39 12.64 12.82
C GLY A 1055 -11.50 13.10 11.36
N HIS A 1056 -10.43 13.69 10.84
CA HIS A 1056 -10.31 14.21 9.47
C HIS A 1056 -9.52 13.24 8.56
N GLY A 1057 -9.84 11.94 8.63
CA GLY A 1057 -9.24 10.91 7.78
C GLY A 1057 -8.12 10.10 8.46
N GLN A 1058 -8.09 10.05 9.79
CA GLN A 1058 -7.27 9.10 10.53
C GLN A 1058 -7.83 7.69 10.38
N GLU A 1059 -6.95 6.69 10.32
CA GLU A 1059 -7.30 5.28 10.21
C GLU A 1059 -6.50 4.47 11.24
N ASP A 1060 -7.18 3.72 12.08
CA ASP A 1060 -6.59 2.67 12.92
C ASP A 1060 -6.89 1.30 12.31
N VAL A 1061 -6.01 0.33 12.55
CA VAL A 1061 -6.15 -1.03 12.06
C VAL A 1061 -6.24 -1.97 13.24
N PHE A 1062 -7.37 -2.68 13.35
CA PHE A 1062 -7.61 -3.66 14.40
C PHE A 1062 -7.65 -5.08 13.82
N PRO A 1063 -6.96 -6.06 14.44
CA PRO A 1063 -7.13 -7.45 14.09
C PRO A 1063 -8.48 -7.93 14.61
N VAL A 1064 -9.28 -8.56 13.75
CA VAL A 1064 -10.54 -9.20 14.11
C VAL A 1064 -10.54 -10.66 13.69
N THR A 1065 -11.26 -11.48 14.43
CA THR A 1065 -11.47 -12.88 14.11
C THR A 1065 -12.69 -13.07 13.21
N GLN A 1066 -12.54 -13.92 12.20
CA GLN A 1066 -13.59 -14.37 11.29
C GLN A 1066 -13.53 -15.90 11.15
N PHE A 1067 -14.63 -16.51 10.72
CA PHE A 1067 -14.64 -17.91 10.32
C PHE A 1067 -14.91 -18.06 8.82
N GLU A 1068 -14.31 -19.07 8.19
CA GLU A 1068 -14.41 -19.32 6.75
C GLU A 1068 -14.54 -20.83 6.46
N LYS A 1069 -15.32 -21.18 5.42
CA LYS A 1069 -15.31 -22.50 4.76
C LYS A 1069 -14.80 -22.37 3.33
N LEU A 1070 -13.92 -23.27 2.90
CA LEU A 1070 -13.18 -23.13 1.65
C LEU A 1070 -13.64 -24.17 0.63
N TRP A 1071 -13.83 -23.74 -0.61
CA TRP A 1071 -14.28 -24.57 -1.74
C TRP A 1071 -13.37 -25.77 -2.02
N SER A 1072 -12.05 -25.60 -1.83
CA SER A 1072 -11.03 -26.64 -2.01
C SER A 1072 -11.21 -27.81 -1.04
N ASP A 1073 -11.84 -27.60 0.12
CA ASP A 1073 -12.11 -28.67 1.10
C ASP A 1073 -13.07 -29.74 0.59
N LEU A 1074 -13.85 -29.46 -0.46
CA LEU A 1074 -14.66 -30.47 -1.13
C LEU A 1074 -13.80 -31.64 -1.63
N THR A 1075 -12.53 -31.40 -1.98
CA THR A 1075 -11.60 -32.44 -2.40
C THR A 1075 -11.25 -33.44 -1.28
N ALA A 1076 -11.50 -33.09 -0.02
CA ALA A 1076 -11.34 -34.00 1.10
C ALA A 1076 -12.49 -35.02 1.24
N LEU A 1077 -13.67 -34.73 0.68
CA LEU A 1077 -14.85 -35.60 0.78
C LEU A 1077 -14.66 -36.86 -0.10
N PRO A 1078 -14.76 -38.10 0.44
CA PRO A 1078 -14.57 -39.34 -0.32
C PRO A 1078 -15.45 -39.50 -1.56
N GLU A 1079 -16.69 -39.04 -1.50
CA GLU A 1079 -17.64 -39.11 -2.60
C GLU A 1079 -17.45 -38.01 -3.66
N ALA A 1080 -16.63 -36.99 -3.39
CA ALA A 1080 -16.30 -35.96 -4.35
C ALA A 1080 -15.25 -36.49 -5.34
N ALA A 1081 -15.70 -36.89 -6.53
CA ALA A 1081 -14.82 -37.33 -7.60
C ALA A 1081 -14.07 -36.15 -8.21
N CYS A 1082 -12.84 -35.91 -7.73
CA CYS A 1082 -11.99 -34.79 -8.17
C CYS A 1082 -10.88 -35.23 -9.13
N GLY A 1083 -10.49 -34.34 -10.04
CA GLY A 1083 -9.28 -34.42 -10.89
C GLY A 1083 -8.50 -33.11 -10.87
N TYR A 1084 -7.28 -33.14 -11.41
CA TYR A 1084 -6.34 -32.01 -11.36
C TYR A 1084 -5.63 -31.81 -12.71
N ALA A 1085 -5.52 -30.56 -13.16
CA ALA A 1085 -4.83 -30.20 -14.39
C ALA A 1085 -3.77 -29.13 -14.12
N LEU A 1086 -2.52 -29.40 -14.46
CA LEU A 1086 -1.43 -28.41 -14.40
C LEU A 1086 -1.50 -27.52 -15.64
N VAL A 1087 -1.73 -26.23 -15.44
CA VAL A 1087 -1.86 -25.24 -16.51
C VAL A 1087 -0.71 -24.24 -16.53
N SER A 1088 -0.62 -23.44 -17.60
CA SER A 1088 0.37 -22.36 -17.70
C SER A 1088 0.12 -21.28 -16.64
N ARG A 1089 1.18 -20.56 -16.26
CA ARG A 1089 1.09 -19.53 -15.21
C ARG A 1089 0.18 -18.38 -15.64
N GLU A 1090 0.25 -17.98 -16.89
CA GLU A 1090 -0.53 -16.90 -17.50
C GLU A 1090 -2.04 -17.17 -17.39
N ARG A 1091 -2.44 -18.46 -17.46
CA ARG A 1091 -3.82 -18.91 -17.24
C ARG A 1091 -4.23 -18.86 -15.76
N GLY A 1092 -3.37 -19.38 -14.88
CA GLY A 1092 -3.72 -19.65 -13.48
C GLY A 1092 -3.30 -18.60 -12.44
N GLN A 1093 -2.49 -17.61 -12.81
CA GLN A 1093 -1.97 -16.59 -11.89
C GLN A 1093 -3.10 -15.70 -11.36
N GLN A 1094 -3.01 -15.37 -10.08
CA GLN A 1094 -3.96 -14.49 -9.38
C GLN A 1094 -3.32 -13.13 -9.08
N LEU A 1095 -4.03 -12.04 -9.40
CA LEU A 1095 -3.61 -10.67 -9.07
C LEU A 1095 -4.18 -10.22 -7.72
N LYS A 1096 -3.52 -10.52 -6.61
CA LYS A 1096 -3.96 -10.21 -5.24
C LYS A 1096 -3.60 -8.80 -4.77
N ASP A 1097 -2.55 -8.19 -5.31
CA ASP A 1097 -2.02 -6.87 -4.90
C ASP A 1097 -1.67 -6.00 -6.13
N ILE A 1098 -1.84 -4.68 -6.01
CA ILE A 1098 -1.50 -3.69 -7.05
C ILE A 1098 0.00 -3.76 -7.38
N ALA A 1099 0.86 -4.08 -6.42
CA ALA A 1099 2.30 -4.24 -6.63
C ALA A 1099 2.65 -5.34 -7.66
N GLN A 1100 1.73 -6.27 -7.93
CA GLN A 1100 1.95 -7.34 -8.91
C GLN A 1100 1.74 -6.89 -10.36
N LEU A 1101 1.16 -5.70 -10.60
CA LEU A 1101 0.81 -5.24 -11.95
C LEU A 1101 2.04 -5.01 -12.85
N ASP A 1102 3.15 -4.54 -12.31
CA ASP A 1102 4.38 -4.33 -13.11
C ASP A 1102 4.98 -5.66 -13.56
N GLY A 1103 5.15 -6.61 -12.64
CA GLY A 1103 5.61 -7.95 -12.96
C GLY A 1103 4.72 -8.65 -13.98
N TRP A 1104 3.41 -8.60 -13.77
CA TRP A 1104 2.39 -9.21 -14.65
C TRP A 1104 2.35 -8.59 -16.06
N ARG A 1105 2.68 -7.30 -16.20
CA ARG A 1105 2.79 -6.67 -17.51
C ARG A 1105 4.09 -7.05 -18.20
N ARG A 1106 5.21 -7.05 -17.48
CA ARG A 1106 6.55 -7.29 -18.04
C ARG A 1106 6.82 -8.76 -18.38
N ASP A 1107 6.17 -9.69 -17.67
CA ASP A 1107 6.26 -11.11 -18.00
C ASP A 1107 5.30 -11.55 -19.12
N GLY A 1108 4.56 -10.62 -19.73
CA GLY A 1108 3.67 -10.88 -20.88
C GLY A 1108 2.28 -11.40 -20.52
N SER A 1109 2.00 -11.64 -19.24
CA SER A 1109 0.71 -12.15 -18.78
C SER A 1109 -0.45 -11.19 -19.10
N ALA A 1110 -0.22 -9.88 -19.06
CA ALA A 1110 -1.22 -8.88 -19.46
C ALA A 1110 -1.59 -8.95 -20.96
N ASP A 1111 -0.61 -9.23 -21.82
CA ASP A 1111 -0.83 -9.36 -23.27
C ASP A 1111 -1.53 -10.69 -23.60
N TYR A 1112 -1.17 -11.77 -22.89
CA TYR A 1112 -1.90 -13.04 -22.95
C TYR A 1112 -3.39 -12.85 -22.64
N VAL A 1113 -3.72 -12.20 -21.53
CA VAL A 1113 -5.11 -11.89 -21.15
C VAL A 1113 -5.79 -11.02 -22.20
N GLY A 1114 -5.10 -9.99 -22.72
CA GLY A 1114 -5.61 -9.15 -23.81
C GLY A 1114 -5.97 -9.98 -25.04
N GLY A 1115 -5.15 -10.98 -25.39
CA GLY A 1115 -5.39 -11.92 -26.48
C GLY A 1115 -6.60 -12.84 -26.27
N LEU A 1116 -7.09 -13.01 -25.04
CA LEU A 1116 -8.30 -13.78 -24.73
C LEU A 1116 -9.59 -12.95 -24.82
N CYS A 1117 -9.50 -11.62 -24.88
CA CYS A 1117 -10.65 -10.72 -24.78
C CYS A 1117 -11.17 -10.29 -26.16
N ASP A 1118 -12.47 -10.02 -26.23
CA ASP A 1118 -13.14 -9.29 -27.31
C ASP A 1118 -13.89 -8.10 -26.67
N TRP A 1119 -13.30 -6.91 -26.76
CA TRP A 1119 -13.77 -5.72 -26.05
C TRP A 1119 -14.99 -5.08 -26.74
N SER A 1120 -15.92 -4.53 -25.97
CA SER A 1120 -16.99 -3.69 -26.51
C SER A 1120 -16.46 -2.26 -26.72
N ASP A 1121 -16.67 -1.71 -27.91
CA ASP A 1121 -16.34 -0.32 -28.26
C ASP A 1121 -17.33 0.71 -27.72
#